data_AF-A0AAD7KF50-F1
#
_entry.id   AF-A0AAD7KF50-F1
#
_cell.length_a   1.000
_cell.length_b   1.000
_cell.length_c   1.000
_cell.angle_alpha   90.00
_cell.angle_beta   90.00
_cell.angle_gamma   90.00
#
_symmetry.space_group_name_H-M   'P 1'
#
loop_
_entity.id
_entity.type
_entity.pdbx_description
1 polymer ?
#
loop_
_entity_poly.entity_id
_entity_poly.type
_entity_poly.pdbx_seq_one_letter_code
_entity_poly.pdbx_strand_id
1 'polypeptide(L)'
;MKECGTPGVPSFYALRKMQATLTKDVGLKPRHHTSALGNQFYMNHPIDLIRLDFANPLVRDSMHFYPEITSTVSEFWQAAKYVEEIDLDELSPMWADWVSSPYRHFYVKELAQCRDGTFVVPIKWIVFQGLVHAEVYQATREEVSLQLKSRTLLIFGDNIVLRILASNLECNALDLSQTGEIKFSGMSPHVFHPVRAIAAGRPVFVLRIMPWADDVSGNRSKQYNAHMNMYFANVNLPHKKLAQEYFVRFCSTSPHASALEQFDALAEDWSPSWTAAYDCVLQREIMFQVHAHLLPADNPQQAESCSTSGSNSTWWCREDKSGGSDSHRETDEGYHALFGTVEVRTPEETVKSIKSHIKAACLGVAQTVADLQTETGVKDKISTHWIKLLLEKARTIQQERVYDPNTRDARLSDRTIKGEERKIIKNALITEIQEELFKWVIMQPKDRYDKLVKKLDPDPQLRPGDHYNVLLRVRGLDPHRDSPCEILHTILLGEDKYVWHETNKRWNDDQGQLFADRLQSASTDGLSVPPLRAAYMVQYKNSLIGKHFKSLQQLAVFQLDDQLCSPQLFNLWKANGELGALLWYPEIKNMPQYLADLQVVVDNVLDNWAIVDPTRILNKFKLHVLPHTPEHVRRFGPAPIFATEVFECWNAVFRLCSVLSNHQAPSLDISTTIADMERFKHQVSGGWWRPESTGNWIQAGVHIRTFLTRNKQLQRRLGWTDPDLIKPGSAKLMPKKRRNCSTWKIALAEHWNEETNEHGHGCMWDRCKYVVSKAGDICAPGSWVFFRSNTTDAMDDGLEVIAGRILNTFLPENHTSSLNSLTIIEQFKVSDTKDPHLNMPLLLRAGRTLVASAKDILFKFNAQHDCHHCKCPFTDVAGPRQERQASKLTRRVVSHNEDDRYHLNMHGLHNAHLIRETLPRELTAPEPCFSDCRSKHNEFAAALRETGPAKRAETVAKTQATKQRNKRDKVEKLAGAQERGEDIS
;
A
#
# COMPACT_ATOMS: atom_id res chain seq x y z
N MET A 1 -6.12 -40.91 8.68
CA MET A 1 -6.28 -40.64 10.13
C MET A 1 -6.70 -41.88 10.88
N LYS A 2 -7.93 -42.39 10.73
CA LYS A 2 -8.35 -43.68 11.33
C LYS A 2 -7.55 -44.87 10.79
N GLU A 3 -7.35 -44.92 9.47
CA GLU A 3 -6.47 -45.89 8.79
C GLU A 3 -4.99 -45.76 9.19
N CYS A 4 -4.60 -44.65 9.81
CA CYS A 4 -3.25 -44.41 10.31
C CYS A 4 -3.11 -44.75 11.80
N GLY A 5 -4.12 -45.40 12.41
CA GLY A 5 -4.12 -45.78 13.82
C GLY A 5 -4.18 -44.62 14.81
N THR A 6 -4.57 -43.41 14.39
CA THR A 6 -4.67 -42.25 15.28
C THR A 6 -5.86 -42.44 16.24
N PRO A 7 -5.65 -42.48 17.58
CA PRO A 7 -6.73 -42.65 18.54
C PRO A 7 -7.61 -41.39 18.64
N GLY A 8 -8.89 -41.56 19.00
CA GLY A 8 -9.79 -40.44 19.29
C GLY A 8 -10.18 -39.57 18.08
N VAL A 9 -10.07 -40.09 16.85
CA VAL A 9 -10.47 -39.35 15.64
C VAL A 9 -12.00 -39.27 15.55
N PRO A 10 -12.59 -38.05 15.50
CA PRO A 10 -14.04 -37.91 15.36
C PRO A 10 -14.51 -38.51 14.03
N SER A 11 -15.75 -39.01 14.00
CA SER A 11 -16.36 -39.44 12.74
C SER A 11 -16.49 -38.24 11.79
N PHE A 12 -16.50 -38.50 10.47
CA PHE A 12 -16.72 -37.45 9.48
C PHE A 12 -18.05 -36.72 9.72
N TYR A 13 -19.09 -37.45 10.13
CA TYR A 13 -20.37 -36.88 10.54
C TYR A 13 -20.23 -35.91 11.73
N ALA A 14 -19.51 -36.32 12.79
CA ALA A 14 -19.29 -35.46 13.95
C ALA A 14 -18.50 -34.19 13.59
N LEU A 15 -17.49 -34.32 12.72
CA LEU A 15 -16.74 -33.17 12.20
C LEU A 15 -17.66 -32.21 11.41
N ARG A 16 -18.45 -32.72 10.47
CA ARG A 16 -19.39 -31.92 9.67
C ARG A 16 -20.46 -31.24 10.54
N LYS A 17 -20.98 -31.94 11.54
CA LYS A 17 -21.93 -31.37 12.52
C LYS A 17 -21.30 -30.24 13.33
N MET A 18 -20.05 -30.39 13.77
CA MET A 18 -19.32 -29.33 14.46
C MET A 18 -19.07 -28.13 13.53
N GLN A 19 -18.63 -28.36 12.29
CA GLN A 19 -18.45 -27.28 11.30
C GLN A 19 -19.74 -26.49 11.06
N ALA A 20 -20.88 -27.18 10.89
CA ALA A 20 -22.17 -26.54 10.72
C ALA A 20 -22.56 -25.69 11.95
N THR A 21 -22.33 -26.23 13.16
CA THR A 21 -22.60 -25.52 14.43
C THR A 21 -21.75 -24.24 14.52
N LEU A 22 -20.44 -24.34 14.29
CA LEU A 22 -19.53 -23.19 14.31
C LEU A 22 -19.85 -22.16 13.23
N THR A 23 -20.28 -22.60 12.05
CA THR A 23 -20.70 -21.72 10.96
C THR A 23 -21.93 -20.90 11.35
N LYS A 24 -22.85 -21.50 12.11
CA LYS A 24 -24.01 -20.81 12.67
C LYS A 24 -23.60 -19.83 13.76
N ASP A 25 -22.83 -20.30 14.74
CA ASP A 25 -22.50 -19.55 15.96
C ASP A 25 -21.53 -18.39 15.75
N VAL A 26 -20.57 -18.51 14.82
CA VAL A 26 -19.63 -17.42 14.49
C VAL A 26 -20.27 -16.39 13.55
N GLY A 27 -21.26 -16.81 12.75
CA GLY A 27 -22.07 -15.89 11.93
C GLY A 27 -21.39 -15.33 10.68
N LEU A 28 -20.15 -15.71 10.35
CA LEU A 28 -19.49 -15.29 9.09
C LEU A 28 -20.00 -16.13 7.91
N LYS A 29 -20.83 -15.53 7.05
CA LYS A 29 -21.41 -16.17 5.86
C LYS A 29 -21.32 -15.27 4.62
N PRO A 30 -20.98 -15.84 3.45
CA PRO A 30 -21.05 -15.10 2.20
C PRO A 30 -22.48 -14.61 1.91
N ARG A 31 -22.63 -13.35 1.49
CA ARG A 31 -23.91 -12.76 1.05
C ARG A 31 -23.96 -12.66 -0.46
N HIS A 32 -25.10 -12.99 -1.04
CA HIS A 32 -25.34 -12.94 -2.48
C HIS A 32 -25.65 -11.51 -2.94
N HIS A 33 -25.06 -11.11 -4.06
CA HIS A 33 -25.21 -9.80 -4.68
C HIS A 33 -25.49 -9.92 -6.18
N THR A 34 -26.42 -9.08 -6.65
CA THR A 34 -26.65 -8.80 -8.07
C THR A 34 -26.19 -7.38 -8.36
N SER A 35 -25.20 -7.22 -9.24
CA SER A 35 -24.75 -5.89 -9.67
C SER A 35 -25.80 -5.17 -10.51
N ALA A 36 -25.65 -3.86 -10.68
CA ALA A 36 -26.49 -3.09 -11.60
C ALA A 36 -26.44 -3.59 -13.05
N LEU A 37 -25.36 -4.28 -13.45
CA LEU A 37 -25.19 -4.86 -14.78
C LEU A 37 -25.72 -6.30 -14.88
N GLY A 38 -26.32 -6.84 -13.81
CA GLY A 38 -26.92 -8.16 -13.74
C GLY A 38 -25.96 -9.30 -13.36
N ASN A 39 -24.70 -8.99 -13.06
CA ASN A 39 -23.71 -10.00 -12.66
C ASN A 39 -23.96 -10.48 -11.22
N GLN A 40 -23.78 -11.78 -11.00
CA GLN A 40 -24.04 -12.45 -9.73
C GLN A 40 -22.72 -12.81 -9.04
N PHE A 41 -22.60 -12.51 -7.74
CA PHE A 41 -21.43 -12.88 -6.95
C PHE A 41 -21.75 -12.97 -5.46
N TYR A 42 -20.79 -13.45 -4.67
CA TYR A 42 -20.90 -13.57 -3.21
C TYR A 42 -19.79 -12.80 -2.53
N MET A 43 -20.12 -12.16 -1.40
CA MET A 43 -19.17 -11.38 -0.60
C MET A 43 -19.22 -11.76 0.88
N ASN A 44 -18.05 -11.98 1.47
CA ASN A 44 -17.82 -11.90 2.90
C ASN A 44 -17.63 -10.42 3.26
N HIS A 45 -18.65 -9.81 3.87
CA HIS A 45 -18.64 -8.36 4.12
C HIS A 45 -17.54 -7.94 5.11
N PRO A 46 -16.77 -6.87 4.81
CA PRO A 46 -15.82 -6.27 5.74
C PRO A 46 -16.33 -6.08 7.17
N ILE A 47 -17.57 -5.64 7.36
CA ILE A 47 -18.13 -5.47 8.73
C ILE A 47 -18.17 -6.77 9.53
N ASP A 48 -18.43 -7.91 8.88
CA ASP A 48 -18.47 -9.22 9.56
C ASP A 48 -17.06 -9.71 9.89
N LEU A 49 -16.07 -9.36 9.07
CA LEU A 49 -14.67 -9.68 9.29
C LEU A 49 -14.04 -8.79 10.38
N ILE A 50 -14.39 -7.51 10.44
CA ILE A 50 -13.98 -6.58 11.52
C ILE A 50 -14.61 -6.96 12.87
N ARG A 51 -15.85 -7.49 12.88
CA ARG A 51 -16.45 -8.08 14.09
C ARG A 51 -15.57 -9.17 14.70
N LEU A 52 -14.97 -10.02 13.85
CA LEU A 52 -14.02 -11.03 14.33
C LEU A 52 -12.77 -10.38 14.91
N ASP A 53 -12.26 -9.32 14.28
CA ASP A 53 -11.08 -8.62 14.78
C ASP A 53 -11.32 -8.01 16.19
N PHE A 54 -12.49 -7.40 16.44
CA PHE A 54 -12.88 -6.91 17.78
C PHE A 54 -12.98 -8.03 18.82
N ALA A 55 -13.49 -9.18 18.40
CA ALA A 55 -13.66 -10.35 19.26
C ALA A 55 -12.37 -11.18 19.41
N ASN A 56 -11.24 -10.75 18.83
CA ASN A 56 -10.00 -11.51 18.79
C ASN A 56 -8.86 -10.81 19.57
N PRO A 57 -8.37 -11.39 20.69
CA PRO A 57 -7.35 -10.75 21.51
C PRO A 57 -6.00 -10.58 20.79
N LEU A 58 -5.70 -11.40 19.79
CA LEU A 58 -4.46 -11.27 19.00
C LEU A 58 -4.47 -10.04 18.08
N VAL A 59 -5.66 -9.55 17.73
CA VAL A 59 -5.89 -8.42 16.82
C VAL A 59 -6.31 -7.17 17.58
N ARG A 60 -7.36 -7.27 18.41
CA ARG A 60 -7.99 -6.14 19.10
C ARG A 60 -7.04 -5.32 19.96
N ASP A 61 -6.08 -5.97 20.62
CA ASP A 61 -5.11 -5.31 21.50
C ASP A 61 -4.18 -4.33 20.75
N SER A 62 -4.03 -4.50 19.44
CA SER A 62 -3.19 -3.63 18.60
C SER A 62 -3.97 -2.60 17.79
N MET A 63 -5.29 -2.48 17.99
CA MET A 63 -6.10 -1.51 17.25
C MET A 63 -5.95 -0.09 17.81
N HIS A 64 -5.77 0.89 16.91
CA HIS A 64 -5.68 2.32 17.23
C HIS A 64 -6.89 3.06 16.66
N PHE A 65 -7.67 3.75 17.49
CA PHE A 65 -8.97 4.34 17.07
C PHE A 65 -8.96 5.86 16.86
N TYR A 66 -7.88 6.52 17.26
CA TYR A 66 -7.74 7.97 17.21
C TYR A 66 -6.49 8.34 16.40
N PRO A 67 -6.51 9.48 15.68
CA PRO A 67 -5.30 10.06 15.10
C PRO A 67 -4.24 10.28 16.19
N GLU A 68 -2.98 10.09 15.84
CA GLU A 68 -1.84 10.30 16.74
C GLU A 68 -0.97 11.44 16.24
N ILE A 69 -0.73 12.42 17.12
CA ILE A 69 0.21 13.51 16.86
C ILE A 69 1.55 13.12 17.47
N THR A 70 2.53 12.91 16.61
CA THR A 70 3.88 12.47 16.96
C THR A 70 4.90 13.12 16.04
N SER A 71 6.15 13.22 16.47
CA SER A 71 7.25 13.69 15.63
C SER A 71 7.66 12.67 14.57
N THR A 72 7.41 11.38 14.81
CA THR A 72 7.85 10.28 13.93
C THR A 72 6.64 9.60 13.30
N VAL A 73 6.54 9.66 11.98
CA VAL A 73 5.45 9.03 11.22
C VAL A 73 5.89 7.67 10.71
N SER A 74 5.18 6.63 11.12
CA SER A 74 5.39 5.22 10.73
C SER A 74 4.09 4.49 10.40
N GLU A 75 2.94 5.06 10.77
CA GLU A 75 1.63 4.43 10.66
C GLU A 75 0.59 5.39 10.07
N PHE A 76 -0.48 4.84 9.48
CA PHE A 76 -1.52 5.64 8.81
C PHE A 76 -2.21 6.67 9.72
N TRP A 77 -2.46 6.33 10.99
CA TRP A 77 -3.11 7.23 11.94
C TRP A 77 -2.22 8.38 12.42
N GLN A 78 -0.94 8.37 12.04
CA GLN A 78 0.04 9.43 12.31
C GLN A 78 0.22 10.37 11.10
N ALA A 79 -0.29 9.98 9.92
CA ALA A 79 -0.10 10.71 8.67
C ALA A 79 -1.17 11.79 8.43
N ALA A 80 -0.87 12.76 7.56
CA ALA A 80 -1.67 13.97 7.41
C ALA A 80 -3.13 13.70 7.00
N LYS A 81 -3.42 12.64 6.23
CA LYS A 81 -4.81 12.32 5.89
C LYS A 81 -5.65 12.06 7.14
N TYR A 82 -5.15 11.26 8.07
CA TYR A 82 -5.86 10.92 9.30
C TYR A 82 -5.81 12.06 10.31
N VAL A 83 -4.68 12.76 10.40
CA VAL A 83 -4.48 13.82 11.39
C VAL A 83 -5.15 15.13 10.97
N GLU A 84 -5.24 15.47 9.69
CA GLU A 84 -5.58 16.83 9.24
C GLU A 84 -6.76 16.88 8.26
N GLU A 85 -6.87 15.92 7.34
CA GLU A 85 -7.79 16.03 6.19
C GLU A 85 -9.18 15.42 6.42
N ILE A 86 -9.28 14.40 7.26
CA ILE A 86 -10.53 13.69 7.50
C ILE A 86 -11.52 14.58 8.25
N ASP A 87 -12.77 14.60 7.76
CA ASP A 87 -13.89 15.27 8.42
C ASP A 87 -14.05 14.76 9.86
N LEU A 88 -14.21 15.69 10.80
CA LEU A 88 -14.36 15.39 12.23
C LEU A 88 -15.53 14.43 12.51
N ASP A 89 -16.60 14.48 11.70
CA ASP A 89 -17.76 13.58 11.81
C ASP A 89 -17.49 12.16 11.31
N GLU A 90 -16.34 11.91 10.69
CA GLU A 90 -15.87 10.58 10.28
C GLU A 90 -14.74 10.04 11.17
N LEU A 91 -14.42 10.75 12.26
CA LEU A 91 -13.53 10.24 13.31
C LEU A 91 -14.35 9.56 14.41
N SER A 92 -13.67 8.78 15.26
CA SER A 92 -14.31 8.16 16.42
C SER A 92 -15.00 9.23 17.26
N PRO A 93 -16.35 9.20 17.43
CA PRO A 93 -17.09 10.33 17.94
C PRO A 93 -16.99 10.47 19.46
N MET A 94 -16.46 9.46 20.15
CA MET A 94 -16.40 9.45 21.61
C MET A 94 -15.06 8.95 22.15
N TRP A 95 -14.79 9.39 23.37
CA TRP A 95 -13.87 8.77 24.31
C TRP A 95 -14.63 8.35 25.56
N ALA A 96 -14.13 7.33 26.25
CA ALA A 96 -14.70 6.87 27.51
C ALA A 96 -13.66 6.89 28.61
N ASP A 97 -14.07 7.36 29.78
CA ASP A 97 -13.33 7.15 31.01
C ASP A 97 -13.53 5.70 31.48
N TRP A 98 -12.51 4.88 31.23
CA TRP A 98 -12.48 3.47 31.65
C TRP A 98 -11.99 3.28 33.08
N VAL A 99 -11.63 4.36 33.78
CA VAL A 99 -11.06 4.31 35.13
C VAL A 99 -12.15 4.56 36.17
N SER A 100 -12.95 5.62 35.99
CA SER A 100 -13.98 5.99 36.96
C SER A 100 -15.27 5.20 36.71
N SER A 101 -15.83 4.59 37.77
CA SER A 101 -17.15 3.96 37.72
C SER A 101 -18.25 4.93 38.20
N PRO A 102 -19.38 5.08 37.50
CA PRO A 102 -19.71 4.43 36.22
C PRO A 102 -18.88 5.00 35.06
N TYR A 103 -18.53 4.16 34.08
CA TYR A 103 -17.80 4.61 32.88
C TYR A 103 -18.59 5.69 32.16
N ARG A 104 -17.97 6.86 32.00
CA ARG A 104 -18.59 8.01 31.34
C ARG A 104 -18.14 8.08 29.89
N HIS A 105 -19.11 8.24 28.98
CA HIS A 105 -18.83 8.50 27.58
C HIS A 105 -18.90 10.00 27.31
N PHE A 106 -17.85 10.55 26.70
CA PHE A 106 -17.76 11.92 26.25
C PHE A 106 -17.80 11.91 24.73
N TYR A 107 -18.78 12.58 24.12
CA TYR A 107 -18.88 12.69 22.66
C TYR A 107 -18.35 14.04 22.21
N VAL A 108 -17.86 14.09 20.97
CA VAL A 108 -17.59 15.35 20.30
C VAL A 108 -18.88 16.16 20.14
N LYS A 109 -18.73 17.48 20.04
CA LYS A 109 -19.79 18.48 19.89
C LYS A 109 -20.79 18.53 21.05
N GLU A 110 -20.50 17.85 22.16
CA GLU A 110 -21.29 17.93 23.39
C GLU A 110 -20.60 18.80 24.46
N LEU A 111 -21.40 19.40 25.34
CA LEU A 111 -20.86 20.08 26.51
C LEU A 111 -20.28 19.07 27.51
N ALA A 112 -19.08 19.37 28.01
CA ALA A 112 -18.43 18.65 29.09
C ALA A 112 -17.84 19.63 30.10
N GLN A 113 -17.61 19.16 31.32
CA GLN A 113 -16.94 19.93 32.37
C GLN A 113 -15.67 19.19 32.81
N CYS A 114 -14.60 19.95 32.94
CA CYS A 114 -13.32 19.51 33.49
C CYS A 114 -13.33 19.52 35.02
N ARG A 115 -12.39 18.78 35.62
CA ARG A 115 -12.21 18.67 37.09
C ARG A 115 -11.90 19.99 37.79
N ASP A 116 -11.40 20.98 37.06
CA ASP A 116 -11.15 22.34 37.56
C ASP A 116 -12.40 23.24 37.49
N GLY A 117 -13.54 22.69 37.05
CA GLY A 117 -14.80 23.39 36.88
C GLY A 117 -14.98 24.06 35.51
N THR A 118 -13.96 24.04 34.64
CA THR A 118 -13.99 24.66 33.31
C THR A 118 -14.94 23.91 32.37
N PHE A 119 -15.71 24.63 31.55
CA PHE A 119 -16.60 24.04 30.55
C PHE A 119 -15.96 24.01 29.17
N VAL A 120 -16.10 22.87 28.49
CA VAL A 120 -15.49 22.63 27.18
C VAL A 120 -16.43 21.87 26.25
N VAL A 121 -16.20 21.98 24.95
CA VAL A 121 -16.86 21.18 23.91
C VAL A 121 -15.79 20.45 23.12
N PRO A 122 -15.61 19.13 23.30
CA PRO A 122 -14.68 18.35 22.50
C PRO A 122 -15.07 18.39 21.02
N ILE A 123 -14.11 18.56 20.13
CA ILE A 123 -14.34 18.50 18.67
C ILE A 123 -13.60 17.35 18.01
N LYS A 124 -12.53 16.86 18.65
CA LYS A 124 -11.70 15.77 18.13
C LYS A 124 -10.94 15.08 19.26
N TRP A 125 -10.87 13.76 19.18
CA TRP A 125 -10.04 12.94 20.06
C TRP A 125 -8.74 12.59 19.34
N ILE A 126 -7.61 12.73 20.03
CA ILE A 126 -6.27 12.45 19.50
C ILE A 126 -5.42 11.72 20.54
N VAL A 127 -4.43 10.96 20.08
CA VAL A 127 -3.34 10.48 20.92
C VAL A 127 -2.17 11.46 20.81
N PHE A 128 -1.64 11.89 21.94
CA PHE A 128 -0.46 12.73 22.02
C PHE A 128 0.40 12.25 23.20
N GLN A 129 1.68 11.96 22.93
CA GLN A 129 2.62 11.39 23.92
C GLN A 129 2.09 10.12 24.60
N GLY A 130 1.42 9.24 23.83
CA GLY A 130 0.86 7.98 24.33
C GLY A 130 -0.41 8.12 25.16
N LEU A 131 -0.94 9.33 25.35
CA LEU A 131 -2.16 9.58 26.11
C LEU A 131 -3.25 10.21 25.23
N VAL A 132 -4.51 9.87 25.52
CA VAL A 132 -5.65 10.46 24.80
C VAL A 132 -5.90 11.88 25.28
N HIS A 133 -5.96 12.80 24.34
CA HIS A 133 -6.31 14.20 24.53
C HIS A 133 -7.57 14.53 23.73
N ALA A 134 -8.23 15.63 24.11
CA ALA A 134 -9.29 16.24 23.35
C ALA A 134 -8.81 17.59 22.82
N GLU A 135 -9.06 17.87 21.54
CA GLU A 135 -9.11 19.23 21.03
C GLU A 135 -10.51 19.77 21.30
N VAL A 136 -10.60 20.94 21.93
CA VAL A 136 -11.83 21.48 22.50
C VAL A 136 -12.01 22.97 22.23
N TYR A 137 -13.26 23.42 22.18
CA TYR A 137 -13.61 24.81 22.43
C TYR A 137 -13.88 25.01 23.91
N GLN A 138 -13.26 26.03 24.51
CA GLN A 138 -13.49 26.38 25.92
C GLN A 138 -14.57 27.45 26.06
N ALA A 139 -15.45 27.30 27.05
CA ALA A 139 -16.44 28.30 27.41
C ALA A 139 -16.02 29.09 28.65
N THR A 140 -16.36 30.37 28.66
CA THR A 140 -16.30 31.23 29.85
C THR A 140 -17.66 31.21 30.55
N ARG A 141 -17.66 31.04 31.87
CA ARG A 141 -18.88 31.01 32.69
C ARG A 141 -19.20 32.41 33.19
N GLU A 142 -20.45 32.84 32.97
CA GLU A 142 -21.02 34.04 33.58
C GLU A 142 -22.28 33.66 34.38
N GLU A 143 -22.32 34.06 35.65
CA GLU A 143 -23.51 33.84 36.50
C GLU A 143 -24.46 35.01 36.37
N VAL A 144 -25.69 34.74 35.90
CA VAL A 144 -26.73 35.76 35.78
C VAL A 144 -27.79 35.53 36.84
N SER A 145 -27.88 36.44 37.82
CA SER A 145 -28.92 36.43 38.86
C SER A 145 -30.08 37.33 38.44
N LEU A 146 -31.21 36.73 38.06
CA LEU A 146 -32.47 37.45 37.85
C LEU A 146 -33.62 36.67 38.52
N GLN A 147 -34.29 37.31 39.48
CA GLN A 147 -35.58 36.88 40.07
C GLN A 147 -35.64 35.41 40.53
N LEU A 148 -34.84 35.03 41.52
CA LEU A 148 -34.93 33.76 42.28
C LEU A 148 -34.65 32.45 41.49
N LYS A 149 -34.09 32.50 40.28
CA LYS A 149 -33.51 31.33 39.59
C LYS A 149 -32.08 31.63 39.14
N SER A 150 -31.09 30.90 39.67
CA SER A 150 -29.71 30.95 39.20
C SER A 150 -29.60 30.31 37.82
N ARG A 151 -29.11 31.05 36.82
CA ARG A 151 -28.86 30.54 35.47
C ARG A 151 -27.37 30.67 35.14
N THR A 152 -26.82 29.65 34.51
CA THR A 152 -25.44 29.65 34.02
C THR A 152 -25.44 30.03 32.54
N LEU A 153 -24.81 31.15 32.20
CA LEU A 153 -24.53 31.53 30.82
C LEU A 153 -23.11 31.10 30.45
N LEU A 154 -22.97 30.36 29.35
CA LEU A 154 -21.68 29.98 28.78
C LEU A 154 -21.42 30.78 27.51
N ILE A 155 -20.28 31.47 27.47
CA ILE A 155 -19.83 32.28 26.35
C ILE A 155 -18.62 31.60 25.71
N PHE A 156 -18.73 31.21 24.45
CA PHE A 156 -17.60 30.71 23.67
C PHE A 156 -16.89 31.90 23.01
N GLY A 157 -15.60 32.07 23.30
CA GLY A 157 -14.77 33.13 22.70
C GLY A 157 -14.40 32.85 21.24
N ASP A 158 -13.56 33.71 20.64
CA ASP A 158 -13.00 33.52 19.30
C ASP A 158 -12.47 32.09 19.16
N ASN A 159 -12.86 31.36 18.09
CA ASN A 159 -12.69 29.91 17.80
C ASN A 159 -11.29 29.28 18.07
N ILE A 160 -10.72 29.46 19.26
CA ILE A 160 -9.43 28.96 19.68
C ILE A 160 -9.63 27.52 20.13
N VAL A 161 -8.96 26.61 19.43
CA VAL A 161 -8.94 25.19 19.77
C VAL A 161 -7.82 24.95 20.77
N LEU A 162 -8.18 24.45 21.96
CA LEU A 162 -7.23 24.07 23.00
C LEU A 162 -7.10 22.56 23.06
N ARG A 163 -5.92 22.07 23.45
CA ARG A 163 -5.68 20.66 23.70
C ARG A 163 -5.69 20.40 25.21
N ILE A 164 -6.56 19.52 25.67
CA ILE A 164 -6.62 19.10 27.07
C ILE A 164 -6.46 17.58 27.17
N LEU A 165 -5.89 17.09 28.27
CA LEU A 165 -5.83 15.65 28.55
C LEU A 165 -7.25 15.13 28.78
N ALA A 166 -7.65 14.03 28.10
CA ALA A 166 -9.03 13.55 28.17
C ALA A 166 -9.44 13.14 29.59
N SER A 167 -8.50 12.65 30.39
CA SER A 167 -8.73 12.31 31.80
C SER A 167 -9.03 13.51 32.70
N ASN A 168 -8.86 14.75 32.23
CA ASN A 168 -9.28 15.94 32.97
C ASN A 168 -10.79 16.18 32.90
N LEU A 169 -11.52 15.50 32.01
CA LEU A 169 -12.97 15.57 31.93
C LEU A 169 -13.60 14.84 33.12
N GLU A 170 -14.66 15.43 33.69
CA GLU A 170 -15.37 14.91 34.86
C GLU A 170 -16.85 14.68 34.59
N CYS A 171 -17.57 15.71 34.14
CA CYS A 171 -19.00 15.64 33.85
C CYS A 171 -19.26 15.68 32.35
N ASN A 172 -20.02 14.72 31.82
CA ASN A 172 -20.47 14.72 30.43
C ASN A 172 -21.83 15.43 30.28
N ALA A 173 -22.36 15.52 29.06
CA ALA A 173 -23.65 16.15 28.80
C ALA A 173 -24.83 15.53 29.59
N LEU A 174 -24.80 14.23 29.90
CA LEU A 174 -25.85 13.58 30.71
C LEU A 174 -25.79 14.06 32.15
N ASP A 175 -24.59 14.11 32.74
CA ASP A 175 -24.37 14.62 34.10
C ASP A 175 -24.83 16.09 34.18
N LEU A 176 -24.41 16.92 33.23
CA LEU A 176 -24.72 18.35 33.21
C LEU A 176 -26.21 18.64 33.00
N SER A 177 -26.92 17.81 32.23
CA SER A 177 -28.37 17.95 32.04
C SER A 177 -29.19 17.87 33.33
N GLN A 178 -28.61 17.31 34.41
CA GLN A 178 -29.26 17.18 35.71
C GLN A 178 -29.00 18.39 36.63
N THR A 179 -28.10 19.32 36.25
CA THR A 179 -27.58 20.37 37.15
C THR A 179 -28.27 21.74 37.03
N GLY A 180 -29.20 21.94 36.07
CA GLY A 180 -29.97 23.19 35.90
C GLY A 180 -30.11 23.66 34.45
N GLU A 181 -30.73 24.82 34.22
CA GLU A 181 -30.89 25.42 32.87
C GLU A 181 -29.58 26.14 32.45
N ILE A 182 -28.80 25.51 31.56
CA ILE A 182 -27.60 26.10 30.95
C ILE A 182 -28.00 26.80 29.65
N LYS A 183 -27.59 28.07 29.47
CA LYS A 183 -27.78 28.82 28.22
C LYS A 183 -26.44 29.12 27.56
N PHE A 184 -26.47 29.21 26.24
CA PHE A 184 -25.30 29.45 25.40
C PHE A 184 -25.41 30.81 24.70
N SER A 185 -24.29 31.52 24.61
CA SER A 185 -24.12 32.68 23.73
C SER A 185 -23.05 32.35 22.68
N GLY A 186 -23.36 32.56 21.40
CA GLY A 186 -22.50 32.17 20.28
C GLY A 186 -22.78 30.74 19.79
N MET A 187 -21.75 29.87 19.83
CA MET A 187 -21.87 28.47 19.43
C MET A 187 -22.85 27.72 20.35
N SER A 188 -23.76 26.96 19.76
CA SER A 188 -24.64 26.03 20.50
C SER A 188 -24.12 24.59 20.31
N PRO A 189 -23.54 23.95 21.33
CA PRO A 189 -23.21 22.53 21.26
C PRO A 189 -24.47 21.67 21.08
N HIS A 190 -24.29 20.43 20.66
CA HIS A 190 -25.36 19.45 20.72
C HIS A 190 -25.76 19.22 22.17
N VAL A 191 -27.07 19.23 22.43
CA VAL A 191 -27.61 18.81 23.73
C VAL A 191 -27.23 17.35 23.98
N PHE A 192 -27.46 16.49 22.98
CA PHE A 192 -26.95 15.12 22.93
C PHE A 192 -26.58 14.78 21.49
N HIS A 193 -25.40 14.18 21.31
CA HIS A 193 -24.90 13.71 20.03
C HIS A 193 -25.84 12.60 19.50
N PRO A 194 -26.27 12.64 18.23
CA PRO A 194 -27.27 11.70 17.69
C PRO A 194 -26.91 10.22 17.88
N VAL A 195 -25.61 9.91 17.84
CA VAL A 195 -25.09 8.55 18.01
C VAL A 195 -25.35 7.98 19.41
N ARG A 196 -25.57 8.80 20.46
CA ARG A 196 -25.92 8.29 21.79
C ARG A 196 -27.19 7.45 21.77
N ALA A 197 -28.21 7.88 21.03
CA ALA A 197 -29.46 7.16 20.89
C ALA A 197 -29.27 5.79 20.21
N ILE A 198 -28.40 5.74 19.19
CA ILE A 198 -28.05 4.51 18.47
C ILE A 198 -27.23 3.57 19.35
N ALA A 199 -26.25 4.13 20.05
CA ALA A 199 -25.32 3.41 20.90
C ALA A 199 -26.01 2.82 22.14
N ALA A 200 -27.04 3.46 22.67
CA ALA A 200 -27.78 3.02 23.86
C ALA A 200 -26.84 2.68 25.03
N GLY A 201 -25.84 3.53 25.26
CA GLY A 201 -24.82 3.34 26.31
C GLY A 201 -23.66 2.41 25.95
N ARG A 202 -23.61 1.86 24.73
CA ARG A 202 -22.45 1.09 24.24
C ARG A 202 -21.32 2.03 23.77
N PRO A 203 -20.05 1.64 23.92
CA PRO A 203 -18.91 2.38 23.35
C PRO A 203 -18.98 2.42 21.82
N VAL A 204 -18.40 3.46 21.21
CA VAL A 204 -18.53 3.71 19.78
C VAL A 204 -17.19 4.06 19.15
N PHE A 205 -16.82 3.38 18.06
CA PHE A 205 -15.56 3.57 17.36
C PHE A 205 -15.73 3.69 15.84
N VAL A 206 -14.86 4.46 15.19
CA VAL A 206 -14.78 4.49 13.73
C VAL A 206 -13.46 3.87 13.29
N LEU A 207 -13.54 2.91 12.38
CA LEU A 207 -12.39 2.24 11.77
C LEU A 207 -12.26 2.64 10.31
N ARG A 208 -11.05 2.46 9.79
CA ARG A 208 -10.77 2.61 8.38
C ARG A 208 -10.14 1.35 7.79
N ILE A 209 -10.40 1.13 6.52
CA ILE A 209 -9.87 0.01 5.76
C ILE A 209 -9.21 0.50 4.47
N MET A 210 -8.23 -0.26 3.98
CA MET A 210 -7.69 -0.11 2.64
C MET A 210 -8.16 -1.29 1.78
N PRO A 211 -9.24 -1.13 1.00
CA PRO A 211 -9.68 -2.17 0.08
C PRO A 211 -8.89 -2.10 -1.23
N TRP A 212 -8.77 -3.24 -1.92
CA TRP A 212 -8.25 -3.28 -3.27
C TRP A 212 -8.86 -4.42 -4.06
N ALA A 213 -8.73 -4.30 -5.38
CA ALA A 213 -9.10 -5.35 -6.31
C ALA A 213 -7.88 -5.77 -7.14
N ASP A 214 -7.85 -7.03 -7.57
CA ASP A 214 -6.77 -7.58 -8.38
C ASP A 214 -7.29 -8.60 -9.39
N ASP A 215 -6.74 -8.56 -10.60
CA ASP A 215 -7.03 -9.53 -11.67
C ASP A 215 -6.13 -10.75 -11.54
N VAL A 216 -6.74 -11.86 -11.16
CA VAL A 216 -6.05 -13.10 -10.89
C VAL A 216 -6.59 -14.21 -11.77
N SER A 217 -5.74 -15.18 -12.06
CA SER A 217 -6.22 -16.47 -12.56
C SER A 217 -6.38 -17.44 -11.40
N GLY A 218 -7.49 -18.19 -11.42
CA GLY A 218 -7.70 -19.35 -10.57
C GLY A 218 -6.80 -20.54 -10.94
N ASN A 219 -6.07 -20.46 -12.06
CA ASN A 219 -5.05 -21.42 -12.48
C ASN A 219 -3.63 -20.84 -12.31
N ARG A 220 -2.61 -21.68 -12.55
CA ARG A 220 -1.22 -21.22 -12.63
C ARG A 220 -0.95 -20.34 -13.86
N SER A 221 -1.74 -20.45 -14.93
CA SER A 221 -1.62 -19.62 -16.14
C SER A 221 -2.74 -18.58 -16.24
N LYS A 222 -2.40 -17.33 -16.55
CA LYS A 222 -3.36 -16.20 -16.62
C LYS A 222 -4.45 -16.34 -17.70
N GLN A 223 -4.32 -17.28 -18.63
CA GLN A 223 -5.19 -17.36 -19.81
C GLN A 223 -6.55 -18.03 -19.53
N TYR A 224 -6.66 -18.87 -18.50
CA TYR A 224 -7.87 -19.64 -18.21
C TYR A 224 -8.35 -19.37 -16.79
N ASN A 225 -9.68 -19.31 -16.58
CA ASN A 225 -10.31 -19.10 -15.27
C ASN A 225 -9.90 -17.76 -14.62
N ALA A 226 -10.18 -16.64 -15.29
CA ALA A 226 -9.92 -15.29 -14.77
C ALA A 226 -10.96 -14.92 -13.70
N HIS A 227 -10.51 -14.23 -12.66
CA HIS A 227 -11.32 -13.72 -11.56
C HIS A 227 -10.86 -12.32 -11.20
N MET A 228 -11.82 -11.47 -10.87
CA MET A 228 -11.57 -10.23 -10.17
C MET A 228 -11.75 -10.46 -8.68
N ASN A 229 -10.64 -10.43 -7.93
CA ASN A 229 -10.66 -10.60 -6.48
C ASN A 229 -10.78 -9.25 -5.78
N MET A 230 -11.39 -9.25 -4.61
CA MET A 230 -11.47 -8.10 -3.73
C MET A 230 -11.04 -8.47 -2.31
N TYR A 231 -10.20 -7.62 -1.74
CA TYR A 231 -9.59 -7.78 -0.44
C TYR A 231 -9.63 -6.47 0.35
N PHE A 232 -9.31 -6.53 1.63
CA PHE A 232 -8.97 -5.36 2.42
C PHE A 232 -7.99 -5.67 3.56
N ALA A 233 -7.46 -4.62 4.15
CA ALA A 233 -6.72 -4.63 5.40
C ALA A 233 -7.24 -3.54 6.35
N ASN A 234 -7.18 -3.82 7.66
CA ASN A 234 -7.61 -2.90 8.71
C ASN A 234 -6.51 -1.87 8.99
N VAL A 235 -6.74 -0.62 8.60
CA VAL A 235 -5.77 0.49 8.69
C VAL A 235 -5.46 0.87 10.14
N ASN A 236 -6.30 0.47 11.08
CA ASN A 236 -6.12 0.72 12.51
C ASN A 236 -5.12 -0.27 13.17
N LEU A 237 -4.44 -1.12 12.40
CA LEU A 237 -3.42 -2.04 12.88
C LEU A 237 -2.00 -1.60 12.44
N PRO A 238 -0.97 -1.85 13.27
CA PRO A 238 0.41 -1.53 12.91
C PRO A 238 0.85 -2.18 11.60
N HIS A 239 1.61 -1.44 10.78
CA HIS A 239 2.09 -1.91 9.48
C HIS A 239 2.88 -3.23 9.60
N LYS A 240 3.67 -3.41 10.67
CA LYS A 240 4.39 -4.66 10.96
C LYS A 240 3.46 -5.88 11.06
N LYS A 241 2.20 -5.69 11.48
CA LYS A 241 1.16 -6.73 11.43
C LYS A 241 0.57 -6.85 10.03
N LEU A 242 0.26 -5.72 9.39
CA LEU A 242 -0.33 -5.70 8.03
C LEU A 242 0.59 -6.31 6.95
N ALA A 243 1.91 -6.30 7.16
CA ALA A 243 2.90 -6.98 6.33
C ALA A 243 2.86 -8.52 6.42
N GLN A 244 1.94 -9.10 7.18
CA GLN A 244 1.76 -10.55 7.35
C GLN A 244 0.45 -11.04 6.71
N GLU A 245 0.49 -12.18 6.01
CA GLU A 245 -0.68 -12.74 5.30
C GLU A 245 -1.88 -12.99 6.24
N TYR A 246 -1.63 -13.22 7.54
CA TYR A 246 -2.65 -13.39 8.57
C TYR A 246 -3.67 -12.24 8.61
N PHE A 247 -3.22 -11.01 8.35
CA PHE A 247 -4.00 -9.78 8.48
C PHE A 247 -4.68 -9.33 7.18
N VAL A 248 -4.40 -9.98 6.06
CA VAL A 248 -5.17 -9.81 4.82
C VAL A 248 -6.56 -10.41 5.02
N ARG A 249 -7.60 -9.73 4.52
CA ARG A 249 -8.99 -10.16 4.58
C ARG A 249 -9.54 -10.25 3.15
N PHE A 250 -10.11 -11.39 2.80
CA PHE A 250 -10.78 -11.60 1.52
C PHE A 250 -12.25 -11.20 1.62
N CYS A 251 -12.72 -10.40 0.66
CA CYS A 251 -14.12 -10.02 0.54
C CYS A 251 -14.85 -10.91 -0.47
N SER A 252 -14.40 -10.90 -1.72
CA SER A 252 -15.18 -11.41 -2.85
C SER A 252 -14.28 -11.81 -4.01
N THR A 253 -14.81 -12.65 -4.88
CA THR A 253 -14.22 -13.02 -6.17
C THR A 253 -15.33 -13.16 -7.19
N SER A 254 -15.08 -12.78 -8.43
CA SER A 254 -16.02 -13.06 -9.52
C SER A 254 -15.32 -13.24 -10.86
N PRO A 255 -15.71 -14.25 -11.66
CA PRO A 255 -15.29 -14.37 -13.05
C PRO A 255 -16.06 -13.44 -14.00
N HIS A 256 -17.08 -12.73 -13.51
CA HIS A 256 -18.00 -11.94 -14.34
C HIS A 256 -18.11 -10.48 -13.88
N ALA A 257 -18.17 -10.25 -12.56
CA ALA A 257 -18.29 -8.91 -12.00
C ALA A 257 -16.92 -8.20 -11.94
N SER A 258 -16.89 -6.98 -12.47
CA SER A 258 -15.74 -6.09 -12.39
C SER A 258 -15.47 -5.60 -10.96
N ALA A 259 -14.32 -4.95 -10.76
CA ALA A 259 -13.96 -4.38 -9.47
C ALA A 259 -14.99 -3.34 -9.00
N LEU A 260 -15.44 -2.46 -9.89
CA LEU A 260 -16.43 -1.42 -9.56
C LEU A 260 -17.80 -1.99 -9.18
N GLU A 261 -18.21 -3.11 -9.78
CA GLU A 261 -19.45 -3.81 -9.40
C GLU A 261 -19.34 -4.45 -8.01
N GLN A 262 -18.16 -4.98 -7.66
CA GLN A 262 -17.89 -5.49 -6.32
C GLN A 262 -17.76 -4.35 -5.29
N PHE A 263 -17.21 -3.19 -5.68
CA PHE A 263 -17.15 -2.01 -4.82
C PHE A 263 -18.54 -1.45 -4.52
N ASP A 264 -19.52 -1.57 -5.43
CA ASP A 264 -20.93 -1.20 -5.15
C ASP A 264 -21.50 -2.02 -3.99
N ALA A 265 -21.28 -3.34 -4.00
CA ALA A 265 -21.68 -4.21 -2.88
C ALA A 265 -20.89 -3.89 -1.59
N LEU A 266 -19.60 -3.60 -1.70
CA LEU A 266 -18.78 -3.23 -0.54
C LEU A 266 -19.20 -1.88 0.06
N ALA A 267 -19.65 -0.93 -0.76
CA ALA A 267 -20.08 0.39 -0.31
C ALA A 267 -21.29 0.35 0.65
N GLU A 268 -22.05 -0.75 0.69
CA GLU A 268 -23.07 -0.99 1.71
C GLU A 268 -22.49 -0.96 3.14
N ASP A 269 -21.24 -1.42 3.31
CA ASP A 269 -20.52 -1.43 4.58
C ASP A 269 -19.97 -0.05 4.97
N TRP A 270 -19.88 0.89 4.02
CA TRP A 270 -19.51 2.29 4.24
C TRP A 270 -20.71 3.20 4.50
N SER A 271 -21.91 2.61 4.60
CA SER A 271 -23.11 3.35 4.95
C SER A 271 -22.97 4.02 6.33
N PRO A 272 -23.75 5.08 6.63
CA PRO A 272 -23.77 5.72 7.96
C PRO A 272 -24.35 4.83 9.08
N SER A 273 -24.51 3.53 8.83
CA SER A 273 -25.11 2.58 9.76
C SER A 273 -24.08 2.10 10.79
N TRP A 274 -24.46 2.12 12.06
CA TRP A 274 -23.63 1.61 13.15
C TRP A 274 -23.82 0.10 13.33
N THR A 275 -22.71 -0.63 13.40
CA THR A 275 -22.67 -2.08 13.49
C THR A 275 -22.27 -2.53 14.89
N ALA A 276 -23.01 -3.45 15.51
CA ALA A 276 -22.63 -4.01 16.81
C ALA A 276 -21.51 -5.06 16.68
N ALA A 277 -20.57 -5.09 17.63
CA ALA A 277 -19.55 -6.13 17.81
C ALA A 277 -19.30 -6.41 19.29
N TYR A 278 -18.73 -7.57 19.62
CA TYR A 278 -18.19 -7.84 20.96
C TYR A 278 -16.72 -7.49 21.01
N ASP A 279 -16.37 -6.59 21.92
CA ASP A 279 -15.00 -6.23 22.20
C ASP A 279 -14.43 -7.16 23.28
N CYS A 280 -13.48 -8.01 22.90
CA CYS A 280 -12.90 -8.98 23.81
C CYS A 280 -11.94 -8.36 24.84
N VAL A 281 -11.52 -7.10 24.69
CA VAL A 281 -10.72 -6.38 25.68
C VAL A 281 -11.64 -5.70 26.70
N LEU A 282 -12.69 -5.03 26.22
CA LEU A 282 -13.68 -4.36 27.07
C LEU A 282 -14.72 -5.31 27.67
N GLN A 283 -14.77 -6.55 27.20
CA GLN A 283 -15.70 -7.62 27.59
C GLN A 283 -17.17 -7.16 27.54
N ARG A 284 -17.54 -6.43 26.47
CA ARG A 284 -18.88 -5.88 26.26
C ARG A 284 -19.16 -5.65 24.79
N GLU A 285 -20.44 -5.43 24.47
CA GLU A 285 -20.83 -4.99 23.13
C GLU A 285 -20.46 -3.52 22.91
N ILE A 286 -19.95 -3.24 21.71
CA ILE A 286 -19.61 -1.92 21.18
C ILE A 286 -20.35 -1.70 19.87
N MET A 287 -20.40 -0.46 19.40
CA MET A 287 -20.83 -0.09 18.07
C MET A 287 -19.63 0.41 17.26
N PHE A 288 -19.59 0.11 15.97
CA PHE A 288 -18.56 0.66 15.09
C PHE A 288 -19.08 0.97 13.69
N GLN A 289 -18.34 1.82 12.99
CA GLN A 289 -18.51 2.12 11.57
C GLN A 289 -17.17 1.92 10.85
N VAL A 290 -17.22 1.66 9.54
CA VAL A 290 -16.05 1.46 8.70
C VAL A 290 -16.07 2.45 7.54
N HIS A 291 -14.92 3.07 7.24
CA HIS A 291 -14.71 3.91 6.06
C HIS A 291 -13.53 3.42 5.22
N ALA A 292 -13.50 3.75 3.94
CA ALA A 292 -12.29 3.62 3.13
C ALA A 292 -11.23 4.65 3.58
N HIS A 293 -9.95 4.26 3.55
CA HIS A 293 -8.82 5.17 3.78
C HIS A 293 -8.01 5.43 2.52
N LEU A 294 -7.72 4.41 1.71
CA LEU A 294 -6.99 4.53 0.45
C LEU A 294 -7.28 3.32 -0.45
N LEU A 295 -6.91 3.42 -1.73
CA LEU A 295 -7.12 2.40 -2.77
C LEU A 295 -5.77 1.98 -3.39
N PRO A 296 -4.94 1.20 -2.69
CA PRO A 296 -3.69 0.70 -3.24
C PRO A 296 -4.00 -0.38 -4.28
N ALA A 297 -3.58 -0.20 -5.53
CA ALA A 297 -3.75 -1.22 -6.56
C ALA A 297 -2.71 -1.04 -7.67
N ASP A 298 -2.73 -1.93 -8.66
CA ASP A 298 -1.95 -1.69 -9.87
C ASP A 298 -2.49 -0.47 -10.64
N ASN A 299 -1.66 0.07 -11.53
CA ASN A 299 -1.99 1.31 -12.23
C ASN A 299 -3.29 1.23 -13.07
N PRO A 300 -3.55 0.15 -13.84
CA PRO A 300 -4.84 -0.05 -14.51
C PRO A 300 -6.04 -0.06 -13.56
N GLN A 301 -5.96 -0.78 -12.44
CA GLN A 301 -7.06 -0.85 -11.48
C GLN A 301 -7.28 0.50 -10.78
N GLN A 302 -6.23 1.26 -10.48
CA GLN A 302 -6.37 2.62 -9.95
C GLN A 302 -7.00 3.59 -10.97
N ALA A 303 -6.65 3.47 -12.26
CA ALA A 303 -7.32 4.25 -13.32
C ALA A 303 -8.81 3.91 -13.42
N GLU A 304 -9.18 2.62 -13.34
CA GLU A 304 -10.58 2.18 -13.28
C GLU A 304 -11.30 2.74 -12.04
N SER A 305 -10.64 2.73 -10.87
CA SER A 305 -11.18 3.27 -9.61
C SER A 305 -11.40 4.79 -9.64
N CYS A 306 -10.65 5.50 -10.48
CA CYS A 306 -10.78 6.94 -10.73
C CYS A 306 -11.67 7.27 -11.94
N SER A 307 -12.21 6.27 -12.62
CA SER A 307 -12.94 6.43 -13.89
C SER A 307 -12.15 7.16 -14.99
N THR A 308 -10.81 7.02 -14.99
CA THR A 308 -9.94 7.60 -16.02
C THR A 308 -9.62 6.60 -17.12
N SER A 309 -9.35 7.11 -18.32
CA SER A 309 -9.07 6.28 -19.50
C SER A 309 -7.68 5.61 -19.46
N GLY A 310 -6.85 5.94 -18.47
CA GLY A 310 -5.52 5.35 -18.26
C GLY A 310 -4.47 5.76 -19.29
N SER A 311 -3.40 4.95 -19.37
CA SER A 311 -2.14 5.29 -20.05
C SER A 311 -2.21 5.55 -21.56
N ASN A 312 -3.30 5.18 -22.22
CA ASN A 312 -3.48 5.36 -23.66
C ASN A 312 -4.33 6.58 -24.02
N SER A 313 -4.71 7.39 -23.03
CA SER A 313 -5.54 8.57 -23.23
C SER A 313 -4.72 9.85 -23.36
N THR A 314 -5.33 10.87 -23.96
CA THR A 314 -4.76 12.22 -24.06
C THR A 314 -4.44 12.77 -22.66
N TRP A 315 -5.35 12.56 -21.70
CA TRP A 315 -5.17 12.96 -20.31
C TRP A 315 -5.05 11.72 -19.44
N TRP A 316 -3.87 11.14 -19.46
CA TRP A 316 -3.54 9.83 -18.94
C TRP A 316 -3.38 9.72 -17.41
N CYS A 317 -3.20 10.83 -16.70
CA CYS A 317 -3.03 10.79 -15.25
C CYS A 317 -4.37 10.60 -14.54
N ARG A 318 -4.34 9.76 -13.50
CA ARG A 318 -5.51 9.50 -12.65
C ARG A 318 -5.74 10.58 -11.61
N GLU A 319 -4.69 11.32 -11.24
CA GLU A 319 -4.71 12.28 -10.13
C GLU A 319 -4.80 13.72 -10.64
N ASP A 320 -4.15 14.04 -11.74
CA ASP A 320 -4.15 15.38 -12.33
C ASP A 320 -4.56 15.41 -13.81
N LYS A 321 -4.60 16.62 -14.38
CA LYS A 321 -4.89 16.90 -15.79
C LYS A 321 -3.62 17.02 -16.63
N SER A 322 -2.55 16.29 -16.31
CA SER A 322 -1.37 16.23 -17.18
C SER A 322 -1.64 15.41 -18.45
N GLY A 323 -0.89 15.71 -19.52
CA GLY A 323 -1.02 15.05 -20.81
C GLY A 323 -1.23 16.05 -21.94
N GLY A 324 -2.19 15.79 -22.81
CA GLY A 324 -2.47 16.56 -24.02
C GLY A 324 -2.09 15.81 -25.30
N SER A 325 -2.31 16.45 -26.45
CA SER A 325 -1.87 15.92 -27.74
C SER A 325 -0.35 15.72 -27.75
N ASP A 326 0.15 14.85 -28.62
CA ASP A 326 1.60 14.68 -28.80
C ASP A 326 2.31 16.03 -29.06
N SER A 327 1.71 16.88 -29.90
CA SER A 327 2.24 18.23 -30.17
C SER A 327 2.26 19.13 -28.94
N HIS A 328 1.24 19.06 -28.08
CA HIS A 328 1.20 19.84 -26.85
C HIS A 328 2.26 19.35 -25.87
N ARG A 329 2.42 18.04 -25.69
CA ARG A 329 3.43 17.46 -24.79
C ARG A 329 4.86 17.74 -25.23
N GLU A 330 5.07 18.11 -26.50
CA GLU A 330 6.36 18.56 -27.02
C GLU A 330 6.59 20.08 -26.88
N THR A 331 5.59 20.85 -26.45
CA THR A 331 5.80 22.28 -26.09
C THR A 331 6.62 22.41 -24.80
N ASP A 332 7.20 23.58 -24.57
CA ASP A 332 7.97 23.85 -23.35
C ASP A 332 7.10 23.70 -22.10
N GLU A 333 5.87 24.22 -22.14
CA GLU A 333 4.88 24.11 -21.07
C GLU A 333 4.43 22.66 -20.88
N GLY A 334 4.02 22.00 -21.97
CA GLY A 334 3.48 20.64 -21.91
C GLY A 334 4.53 19.60 -21.51
N TYR A 335 5.79 19.75 -21.92
CA TYR A 335 6.87 18.85 -21.51
C TYR A 335 7.24 19.05 -20.05
N HIS A 336 7.43 20.31 -19.62
CA HIS A 336 7.77 20.61 -18.23
C HIS A 336 6.68 20.19 -17.25
N ALA A 337 5.40 20.29 -17.64
CA ALA A 337 4.27 19.82 -16.84
C ALA A 337 4.33 18.33 -16.48
N LEU A 338 5.04 17.50 -17.25
CA LEU A 338 5.15 16.06 -16.97
C LEU A 338 6.09 15.73 -15.80
N PHE A 339 6.90 16.70 -15.35
CA PHE A 339 7.84 16.56 -14.23
C PHE A 339 7.23 16.95 -12.88
N GLY A 340 5.98 17.44 -12.86
CA GLY A 340 5.31 17.92 -11.65
C GLY A 340 3.85 17.51 -11.61
N THR A 341 3.16 17.94 -10.55
CA THR A 341 1.71 17.85 -10.45
C THR A 341 1.09 19.14 -11.00
N VAL A 342 0.11 19.01 -11.89
CA VAL A 342 -0.63 20.17 -12.44
C VAL A 342 -1.98 20.37 -11.72
N GLU A 343 -3.06 20.63 -12.46
CA GLU A 343 -4.41 20.74 -11.91
C GLU A 343 -4.95 19.36 -11.51
N VAL A 344 -5.16 19.16 -10.20
CA VAL A 344 -5.69 17.92 -9.62
C VAL A 344 -7.16 17.72 -10.03
N ARG A 345 -7.51 16.48 -10.37
CA ARG A 345 -8.89 16.07 -10.72
C ARG A 345 -9.74 15.96 -9.46
N THR A 346 -11.03 16.28 -9.60
CA THR A 346 -12.00 16.11 -8.52
C THR A 346 -13.09 15.10 -8.89
N PRO A 347 -13.64 14.35 -7.91
CA PRO A 347 -14.77 13.44 -8.17
C PRO A 347 -15.97 14.16 -8.80
N GLU A 348 -16.23 15.40 -8.41
CA GLU A 348 -17.33 16.23 -8.93
C GLU A 348 -17.22 16.47 -10.43
N GLU A 349 -16.02 16.86 -10.89
CA GLU A 349 -15.74 17.08 -12.30
C GLU A 349 -15.84 15.78 -13.11
N THR A 350 -15.28 14.69 -12.57
CA THR A 350 -15.36 13.37 -13.21
C THR A 350 -16.81 12.91 -13.36
N VAL A 351 -17.64 13.06 -12.32
CA VAL A 351 -19.07 12.75 -12.39
C VAL A 351 -19.79 13.65 -13.40
N LYS A 352 -19.46 14.94 -13.47
CA LYS A 352 -20.04 15.86 -14.45
C LYS A 352 -19.73 15.42 -15.88
N SER A 353 -18.49 15.00 -16.15
CA SER A 353 -18.08 14.43 -17.46
C SER A 353 -18.81 13.12 -17.76
N ILE A 354 -18.95 12.21 -16.80
CA ILE A 354 -19.70 10.96 -17.01
C ILE A 354 -21.17 11.24 -17.35
N LYS A 355 -21.81 12.17 -16.63
CA LYS A 355 -23.20 12.59 -16.89
C LYS A 355 -23.34 13.18 -18.29
N SER A 356 -22.38 13.99 -18.76
CA SER A 356 -22.41 14.55 -20.11
C SER A 356 -22.23 13.46 -21.18
N HIS A 357 -21.37 12.47 -20.94
CA HIS A 357 -21.18 11.32 -21.85
C HIS A 357 -22.47 10.49 -22.00
N ILE A 358 -23.15 10.18 -20.89
CA ILE A 358 -24.44 9.46 -20.92
C ILE A 358 -25.50 10.27 -21.67
N LYS A 359 -25.58 11.59 -21.42
CA LYS A 359 -26.52 12.46 -22.12
C LYS A 359 -26.21 12.54 -23.63
N ALA A 360 -24.94 12.58 -24.02
CA ALA A 360 -24.53 12.56 -25.42
C ALA A 360 -24.84 11.22 -26.10
N ALA A 361 -24.70 10.09 -25.40
CA ALA A 361 -25.04 8.77 -25.93
C ALA A 361 -26.52 8.65 -26.34
N CYS A 362 -27.41 9.40 -25.67
CA CYS A 362 -28.84 9.46 -26.00
C CYS A 362 -29.12 10.09 -27.39
N LEU A 363 -28.14 10.72 -28.03
CA LEU A 363 -28.23 11.21 -29.43
C LEU A 363 -27.97 10.11 -30.47
N GLY A 364 -27.46 8.93 -30.07
CA GLY A 364 -27.14 7.84 -31.00
C GLY A 364 -25.83 7.99 -31.79
N VAL A 365 -25.08 9.06 -31.54
CA VAL A 365 -23.81 9.38 -32.23
C VAL A 365 -22.62 8.93 -31.40
N ALA A 366 -22.06 7.76 -31.75
CA ALA A 366 -20.93 7.19 -31.00
C ALA A 366 -19.67 8.06 -31.05
N GLN A 367 -19.46 8.77 -32.17
CA GLN A 367 -18.31 9.67 -32.33
C GLN A 367 -18.34 10.81 -31.31
N THR A 368 -19.50 11.43 -31.08
CA THR A 368 -19.66 12.50 -30.08
C THR A 368 -19.25 12.04 -28.68
N VAL A 369 -19.60 10.81 -28.30
CA VAL A 369 -19.20 10.25 -27.00
C VAL A 369 -17.69 10.00 -26.96
N ALA A 370 -17.12 9.45 -28.04
CA ALA A 370 -15.68 9.20 -28.14
C ALA A 370 -14.86 10.51 -28.08
N ASP A 371 -15.34 11.57 -28.73
CA ASP A 371 -14.71 12.89 -28.72
C ASP A 371 -14.72 13.48 -27.30
N LEU A 372 -15.86 13.44 -26.60
CA LEU A 372 -15.96 13.92 -25.22
C LEU A 372 -15.09 13.11 -24.24
N GLN A 373 -15.03 11.77 -24.38
CA GLN A 373 -14.15 10.93 -23.58
C GLN A 373 -12.68 11.24 -23.83
N THR A 374 -12.32 11.59 -25.06
CA THR A 374 -10.96 12.00 -25.43
C THR A 374 -10.61 13.37 -24.86
N GLU A 375 -11.54 14.32 -24.98
CA GLU A 375 -11.40 15.69 -24.47
C GLU A 375 -11.24 15.73 -22.94
N THR A 376 -12.02 14.93 -22.22
CA THR A 376 -12.02 14.92 -20.75
C THR A 376 -11.02 13.94 -20.13
N GLY A 377 -10.59 12.92 -20.89
CA GLY A 377 -9.83 11.78 -20.39
C GLY A 377 -10.62 10.82 -19.50
N VAL A 378 -11.93 11.03 -19.35
CA VAL A 378 -12.78 10.27 -18.43
C VAL A 378 -13.47 9.12 -19.17
N LYS A 379 -13.34 7.90 -18.65
CA LYS A 379 -14.02 6.73 -19.18
C LYS A 379 -14.37 5.77 -18.06
N ASP A 380 -15.62 5.86 -17.64
CA ASP A 380 -16.16 5.06 -16.55
C ASP A 380 -16.71 3.71 -17.04
N LYS A 381 -16.28 2.62 -16.39
CA LYS A 381 -16.61 1.25 -16.81
C LYS A 381 -18.09 0.91 -16.64
N ILE A 382 -18.74 1.39 -15.57
CA ILE A 382 -20.18 1.18 -15.34
C ILE A 382 -21.00 1.95 -16.39
N SER A 383 -20.69 3.23 -16.60
CA SER A 383 -21.38 4.07 -17.58
C SER A 383 -21.20 3.57 -19.01
N THR A 384 -20.05 2.93 -19.33
CA THR A 384 -19.78 2.39 -20.67
C THR A 384 -20.82 1.34 -21.07
N HIS A 385 -21.33 0.54 -20.12
CA HIS A 385 -22.43 -0.38 -20.37
C HIS A 385 -23.69 0.37 -20.82
N TRP A 386 -24.10 1.38 -20.06
CA TRP A 386 -25.29 2.19 -20.35
C TRP A 386 -25.15 2.98 -21.64
N ILE A 387 -23.99 3.58 -21.90
CA ILE A 387 -23.67 4.29 -23.14
C ILE A 387 -23.89 3.39 -24.35
N LYS A 388 -23.43 2.13 -24.31
CA LYS A 388 -23.63 1.19 -25.42
C LYS A 388 -25.12 0.92 -25.68
N LEU A 389 -25.89 0.66 -24.64
CA LEU A 389 -27.34 0.43 -24.75
C LEU A 389 -28.09 1.67 -25.26
N LEU A 390 -27.72 2.85 -24.77
CA LEU A 390 -28.32 4.12 -25.18
C LEU A 390 -28.04 4.44 -26.65
N LEU A 391 -26.81 4.22 -27.12
CA LEU A 391 -26.46 4.42 -28.53
C LEU A 391 -27.31 3.55 -29.46
N GLU A 392 -27.50 2.28 -29.10
CA GLU A 392 -28.33 1.35 -29.86
C GLU A 392 -29.80 1.77 -29.84
N LYS A 393 -30.36 2.04 -28.66
CA LYS A 393 -31.76 2.48 -28.50
C LYS A 393 -32.05 3.79 -29.23
N ALA A 394 -31.16 4.77 -29.13
CA ALA A 394 -31.31 6.05 -29.82
C ALA A 394 -31.36 5.87 -31.34
N ARG A 395 -30.49 5.04 -31.91
CA ARG A 395 -30.49 4.75 -33.36
C ARG A 395 -31.79 4.09 -33.80
N THR A 396 -32.28 3.11 -33.03
CA THR A 396 -33.54 2.42 -33.35
C THR A 396 -34.73 3.38 -33.32
N ILE A 397 -34.90 4.14 -32.22
CA ILE A 397 -36.04 5.06 -32.07
C ILE A 397 -35.97 6.20 -33.10
N GLN A 398 -34.78 6.72 -33.40
CA GLN A 398 -34.62 7.71 -34.47
C GLN A 398 -34.94 7.11 -35.84
N GLN A 399 -34.52 5.87 -36.11
CA GLN A 399 -34.85 5.20 -37.38
C GLN A 399 -36.36 5.10 -37.55
N GLU A 400 -37.10 4.72 -36.51
CA GLU A 400 -38.56 4.63 -36.52
C GLU A 400 -39.22 6.02 -36.60
N ARG A 401 -38.92 6.93 -35.67
CA ARG A 401 -39.66 8.19 -35.53
C ARG A 401 -39.22 9.30 -36.48
N VAL A 402 -38.04 9.22 -37.09
CA VAL A 402 -37.46 10.30 -37.92
C VAL A 402 -37.26 9.87 -39.37
N TYR A 403 -36.72 8.67 -39.60
CA TYR A 403 -36.20 8.29 -40.91
C TYR A 403 -37.11 7.35 -41.70
N ASP A 404 -37.77 6.40 -41.05
CA ASP A 404 -38.65 5.42 -41.69
C ASP A 404 -39.93 6.09 -42.21
N PRO A 405 -40.17 6.13 -43.53
CA PRO A 405 -41.35 6.75 -44.11
C PRO A 405 -42.68 6.19 -43.60
N ASN A 406 -42.71 4.93 -43.12
CA ASN A 406 -43.93 4.26 -42.69
C ASN A 406 -44.29 4.53 -41.22
N THR A 407 -43.30 4.86 -40.39
CA THR A 407 -43.45 4.97 -38.93
C THR A 407 -43.03 6.33 -38.37
N ARG A 408 -42.46 7.21 -39.21
CA ARG A 408 -42.02 8.55 -38.79
C ARG A 408 -43.14 9.42 -38.27
N ASP A 409 -42.76 10.34 -37.38
CA ASP A 409 -43.64 11.32 -36.77
C ASP A 409 -44.42 12.12 -37.83
N ALA A 410 -45.71 12.34 -37.57
CA ALA A 410 -46.63 13.04 -38.48
C ALA A 410 -46.12 14.43 -38.87
N ARG A 411 -45.39 15.12 -37.96
CA ARG A 411 -44.76 16.42 -38.22
C ARG A 411 -43.78 16.41 -39.40
N LEU A 412 -43.19 15.26 -39.73
CA LEU A 412 -42.26 15.08 -40.86
C LEU A 412 -42.92 14.53 -42.14
N SER A 413 -44.21 14.22 -42.08
CA SER A 413 -44.99 13.68 -43.20
C SER A 413 -45.74 14.75 -44.00
N ASP A 414 -45.81 15.99 -43.50
CA ASP A 414 -46.32 17.13 -44.24
C ASP A 414 -45.38 17.48 -45.42
N ARG A 415 -45.94 17.58 -46.63
CA ARG A 415 -45.21 17.88 -47.87
C ARG A 415 -44.91 19.38 -48.06
N THR A 416 -45.55 20.24 -47.27
CA THR A 416 -45.37 21.70 -47.30
C THR A 416 -44.10 22.14 -46.58
N ILE A 417 -43.66 21.38 -45.59
CA ILE A 417 -42.49 21.68 -44.74
C ILE A 417 -41.20 21.18 -45.43
N LYS A 418 -40.33 22.12 -45.82
CA LYS A 418 -39.09 21.86 -46.59
C LYS A 418 -37.90 22.66 -46.06
N GLY A 419 -36.69 22.27 -46.46
CA GLY A 419 -35.46 23.02 -46.15
C GLY A 419 -35.18 23.11 -44.65
N GLU A 420 -34.92 24.32 -44.15
CA GLU A 420 -34.53 24.57 -42.75
C GLU A 420 -35.65 24.24 -41.75
N GLU A 421 -36.92 24.48 -42.10
CA GLU A 421 -38.04 24.20 -41.20
C GLU A 421 -38.16 22.69 -40.88
N ARG A 422 -37.95 21.84 -41.90
CA ARG A 422 -37.88 20.38 -41.72
C ARG A 422 -36.71 19.95 -40.84
N LYS A 423 -35.57 20.64 -40.95
CA LYS A 423 -34.37 20.39 -40.14
C LYS A 423 -34.58 20.77 -38.68
N ILE A 424 -35.29 21.87 -38.41
CA ILE A 424 -35.69 22.28 -37.07
C ILE A 424 -36.57 21.21 -36.42
N ILE A 425 -37.61 20.73 -37.12
CA ILE A 425 -38.49 19.67 -36.60
C ILE A 425 -37.72 18.39 -36.33
N LYS A 426 -36.81 18.00 -37.23
CA LYS A 426 -35.94 16.84 -37.05
C LYS A 426 -35.06 16.97 -35.80
N ASN A 427 -34.46 18.13 -35.59
CA ASN A 427 -33.62 18.39 -34.42
C ASN A 427 -34.45 18.40 -33.13
N ALA A 428 -35.65 18.99 -33.15
CA ALA A 428 -36.57 18.96 -32.01
C ALA A 428 -36.96 17.52 -31.63
N LEU A 429 -37.30 16.69 -32.61
CA LEU A 429 -37.57 15.26 -32.42
C LEU A 429 -36.39 14.50 -31.82
N ILE A 430 -35.17 14.76 -32.30
CA ILE A 430 -33.96 14.14 -31.74
C ILE A 430 -33.77 14.56 -30.28
N THR A 431 -34.02 15.82 -29.94
CA THR A 431 -33.98 16.33 -28.56
C THR A 431 -35.05 15.67 -27.68
N GLU A 432 -36.28 15.52 -28.15
CA GLU A 432 -37.34 14.80 -27.43
C GLU A 432 -36.94 13.34 -27.15
N ILE A 433 -36.41 12.63 -28.15
CA ILE A 433 -35.90 11.27 -27.99
C ILE A 433 -34.75 11.23 -26.98
N GLN A 434 -33.84 12.21 -27.03
CA GLN A 434 -32.72 12.32 -26.10
C GLN A 434 -33.23 12.43 -24.64
N GLU A 435 -34.24 13.27 -24.39
CA GLU A 435 -34.84 13.43 -23.06
C GLU A 435 -35.59 12.18 -22.60
N GLU A 436 -36.34 11.52 -23.48
CA GLU A 436 -37.02 10.25 -23.19
C GLU A 436 -36.02 9.16 -22.78
N LEU A 437 -34.93 9.02 -23.54
CA LEU A 437 -33.89 8.04 -23.25
C LEU A 437 -33.10 8.38 -21.97
N PHE A 438 -32.88 9.66 -21.70
CA PHE A 438 -32.23 10.09 -20.47
C PHE A 438 -33.10 9.79 -19.24
N LYS A 439 -34.42 10.02 -19.32
CA LYS A 439 -35.37 9.59 -18.28
C LYS A 439 -35.41 8.07 -18.14
N TRP A 440 -35.40 7.34 -19.26
CA TRP A 440 -35.37 5.88 -19.26
C TRP A 440 -34.17 5.31 -18.53
N VAL A 441 -32.96 5.83 -18.78
CA VAL A 441 -31.74 5.30 -18.16
C VAL A 441 -31.74 5.55 -16.65
N ILE A 442 -32.24 6.69 -16.18
CA ILE A 442 -32.37 6.97 -14.74
C ILE A 442 -33.26 5.94 -14.03
N MET A 443 -34.25 5.39 -14.72
CA MET A 443 -35.11 4.33 -14.20
C MET A 443 -34.46 2.94 -14.22
N GLN A 444 -33.23 2.82 -14.71
CA GLN A 444 -32.48 1.56 -14.70
C GLN A 444 -31.50 1.49 -13.52
N PRO A 445 -31.12 0.29 -13.07
CA PRO A 445 -31.87 -0.96 -13.24
C PRO A 445 -33.25 -0.86 -12.57
N LYS A 446 -34.27 -1.40 -13.23
CA LYS A 446 -35.67 -1.23 -12.81
C LYS A 446 -35.95 -1.73 -11.39
N ASP A 447 -35.41 -2.88 -11.02
CA ASP A 447 -35.61 -3.49 -9.71
C ASP A 447 -34.99 -2.67 -8.56
N ARG A 448 -33.86 -1.99 -8.81
CA ARG A 448 -33.24 -1.05 -7.86
C ARG A 448 -34.01 0.26 -7.81
N TYR A 449 -34.43 0.79 -8.96
CA TYR A 449 -35.25 2.00 -9.04
C TYR A 449 -36.60 1.86 -8.31
N ASP A 450 -37.31 0.74 -8.52
CA ASP A 450 -38.61 0.47 -7.91
C ASP A 450 -38.53 0.39 -6.36
N LYS A 451 -37.35 0.06 -5.79
CA LYS A 451 -37.09 0.10 -4.34
C LYS A 451 -36.91 1.53 -3.82
N LEU A 452 -36.45 2.47 -4.66
CA LEU A 452 -36.23 3.88 -4.30
C LEU A 452 -37.52 4.69 -4.33
N VAL A 453 -38.38 4.49 -5.33
CA VAL A 453 -39.67 5.19 -5.45
C VAL A 453 -40.54 4.98 -4.19
N LYS A 454 -40.40 3.82 -3.54
CA LYS A 454 -41.05 3.50 -2.26
C LYS A 454 -40.52 4.31 -1.06
N LYS A 455 -39.38 5.00 -1.21
CA LYS A 455 -38.67 5.76 -0.16
C LYS A 455 -38.73 7.29 -0.32
N LEU A 456 -39.63 7.83 -1.17
CA LEU A 456 -39.96 9.27 -1.27
C LEU A 456 -38.86 10.21 -1.83
N ASP A 457 -38.14 9.82 -2.89
CA ASP A 457 -37.21 10.75 -3.58
C ASP A 457 -37.93 11.53 -4.71
N PRO A 458 -38.04 12.87 -4.65
CA PRO A 458 -38.88 13.65 -5.56
C PRO A 458 -38.23 14.03 -6.91
N ASP A 459 -36.95 13.74 -7.17
CA ASP A 459 -36.31 14.04 -8.46
C ASP A 459 -35.34 12.92 -8.93
N PRO A 460 -35.70 12.12 -9.96
CA PRO A 460 -34.86 11.02 -10.43
C PRO A 460 -33.54 11.52 -11.05
N GLN A 461 -32.40 11.11 -10.48
CA GLN A 461 -31.07 11.41 -11.05
C GLN A 461 -30.27 10.13 -11.33
N LEU A 462 -29.21 10.25 -12.15
CA LEU A 462 -28.20 9.20 -12.30
C LEU A 462 -27.54 8.92 -10.95
N ARG A 463 -27.50 7.65 -10.57
CA ARG A 463 -27.05 7.16 -9.26
C ARG A 463 -25.67 6.48 -9.31
N PRO A 464 -24.81 6.70 -8.29
CA PRO A 464 -23.56 5.95 -8.14
C PRO A 464 -23.86 4.46 -7.92
N GLY A 465 -22.95 3.58 -8.38
CA GLY A 465 -23.12 2.12 -8.35
C GLY A 465 -24.05 1.57 -9.44
N ASP A 466 -25.13 2.29 -9.74
CA ASP A 466 -26.06 1.94 -10.83
C ASP A 466 -25.56 2.36 -12.20
N HIS A 467 -25.22 3.65 -12.35
CA HIS A 467 -24.98 4.27 -13.66
C HIS A 467 -23.53 4.67 -13.88
N TYR A 468 -22.78 4.85 -12.80
CA TYR A 468 -21.38 5.23 -12.80
C TYR A 468 -20.69 4.73 -11.53
N ASN A 469 -19.36 4.78 -11.51
CA ASN A 469 -18.53 4.34 -10.39
C ASN A 469 -18.98 4.88 -9.04
N VAL A 470 -19.22 3.96 -8.09
CA VAL A 470 -19.66 4.27 -6.72
C VAL A 470 -18.62 5.07 -5.93
N LEU A 471 -17.32 4.84 -6.19
CA LEU A 471 -16.22 5.42 -5.43
C LEU A 471 -16.16 6.95 -5.54
N LEU A 472 -16.71 7.54 -6.61
CA LEU A 472 -16.79 9.00 -6.81
C LEU A 472 -17.79 9.69 -5.86
N ARG A 473 -18.54 8.93 -5.06
CA ARG A 473 -19.56 9.42 -4.12
C ARG A 473 -19.48 8.80 -2.73
N VAL A 474 -18.44 8.00 -2.47
CA VAL A 474 -18.21 7.44 -1.13
C VAL A 474 -17.73 8.55 -0.20
N ARG A 475 -18.42 8.73 0.92
CA ARG A 475 -18.07 9.72 1.93
C ARG A 475 -16.68 9.43 2.51
N GLY A 476 -15.81 10.45 2.56
CA GLY A 476 -14.46 10.34 3.12
C GLY A 476 -13.40 9.76 2.18
N LEU A 477 -13.75 9.54 0.90
CA LEU A 477 -12.88 8.97 -0.12
C LEU A 477 -12.90 9.83 -1.39
N ASP A 478 -11.72 10.25 -1.83
CA ASP A 478 -11.49 10.86 -3.13
C ASP A 478 -10.59 9.91 -3.95
N PRO A 479 -11.12 9.13 -4.91
CA PRO A 479 -10.30 8.16 -5.64
C PRO A 479 -9.12 8.78 -6.38
N HIS A 480 -9.20 10.06 -6.80
CA HIS A 480 -8.10 10.73 -7.51
C HIS A 480 -6.92 10.99 -6.58
N ARG A 481 -7.19 11.45 -5.37
CA ARG A 481 -6.15 11.73 -4.36
C ARG A 481 -5.79 10.49 -3.54
N ASP A 482 -6.69 9.52 -3.41
CA ASP A 482 -6.58 8.38 -2.49
C ASP A 482 -6.09 7.08 -3.16
N SER A 483 -5.56 7.18 -4.37
CA SER A 483 -4.92 6.09 -5.12
C SER A 483 -3.40 6.30 -5.18
N PRO A 484 -2.66 6.00 -4.09
CA PRO A 484 -1.26 6.37 -3.96
C PRO A 484 -0.34 5.67 -4.97
N CYS A 485 0.88 6.19 -5.13
CA CYS A 485 1.97 5.62 -5.92
C CYS A 485 2.40 4.27 -5.34
N GLU A 486 1.77 3.19 -5.78
CA GLU A 486 2.06 1.85 -5.29
C GLU A 486 3.45 1.39 -5.79
N ILE A 487 4.37 1.17 -4.85
CA ILE A 487 5.81 1.01 -5.15
C ILE A 487 6.17 -0.31 -5.83
N LEU A 488 5.38 -1.38 -5.67
CA LEU A 488 5.61 -2.62 -6.43
C LEU A 488 5.33 -2.42 -7.92
N HIS A 489 4.18 -1.84 -8.27
CA HIS A 489 3.73 -1.69 -9.64
C HIS A 489 4.33 -0.49 -10.35
N THR A 490 4.61 0.60 -9.62
CA THR A 490 5.10 1.85 -10.22
C THR A 490 6.63 1.90 -10.25
N ILE A 491 7.31 1.50 -9.17
CA ILE A 491 8.77 1.51 -9.09
C ILE A 491 9.35 0.19 -9.60
N LEU A 492 9.12 -0.93 -8.90
CA LEU A 492 9.81 -2.19 -9.21
C LEU A 492 9.39 -2.78 -10.58
N LEU A 493 8.08 -2.84 -10.85
CA LEU A 493 7.52 -3.35 -12.11
C LEU A 493 7.27 -2.25 -13.14
N GLY A 494 7.73 -1.03 -12.86
CA GLY A 494 7.69 0.13 -13.74
C GLY A 494 9.08 0.67 -13.98
N GLU A 495 9.49 1.64 -13.17
CA GLU A 495 10.78 2.34 -13.29
C GLU A 495 11.99 1.39 -13.36
N ASP A 496 12.21 0.54 -12.35
CA ASP A 496 13.35 -0.40 -12.33
C ASP A 496 13.36 -1.31 -13.55
N LYS A 497 12.17 -1.74 -13.99
CA LYS A 497 12.00 -2.55 -15.18
C LYS A 497 12.37 -1.77 -16.44
N TYR A 498 12.08 -0.47 -16.50
CA TYR A 498 12.45 0.38 -17.62
C TYR A 498 13.97 0.59 -17.67
N VAL A 499 14.60 0.92 -16.54
CA VAL A 499 16.06 1.09 -16.44
C VAL A 499 16.77 -0.21 -16.80
N TRP A 500 16.32 -1.34 -16.24
CA TRP A 500 16.87 -2.65 -16.54
C TRP A 500 16.76 -3.01 -18.02
N HIS A 501 15.58 -2.84 -18.62
CA HIS A 501 15.37 -3.12 -20.04
C HIS A 501 16.27 -2.25 -20.93
N GLU A 502 16.35 -0.95 -20.64
CA GLU A 502 17.20 -0.02 -21.38
C GLU A 502 18.68 -0.41 -21.30
N THR A 503 19.11 -0.93 -20.15
CA THR A 503 20.47 -1.44 -19.90
C THR A 503 20.77 -2.70 -20.71
N ASN A 504 19.92 -3.73 -20.60
CA ASN A 504 20.27 -5.05 -21.12
C ASN A 504 19.87 -5.31 -22.58
N LYS A 505 19.10 -4.39 -23.21
CA LYS A 505 18.56 -4.61 -24.58
C LYS A 505 19.63 -4.75 -25.67
N ARG A 506 20.86 -4.27 -25.43
CA ARG A 506 22.00 -4.38 -26.37
C ARG A 506 23.07 -5.35 -25.93
N TRP A 507 22.88 -6.04 -24.80
CA TRP A 507 23.87 -6.98 -24.30
C TRP A 507 23.93 -8.24 -25.17
N ASN A 508 25.15 -8.64 -25.51
CA ASN A 508 25.45 -10.00 -25.97
C ASN A 508 25.54 -10.98 -24.78
N ASP A 509 25.76 -12.26 -25.08
CA ASP A 509 25.81 -13.31 -24.06
C ASP A 509 27.00 -13.14 -23.09
N ASP A 510 28.15 -12.68 -23.59
CA ASP A 510 29.35 -12.45 -22.78
C ASP A 510 29.14 -11.30 -21.77
N GLN A 511 28.53 -10.20 -22.20
CA GLN A 511 28.15 -9.08 -21.33
C GLN A 511 27.14 -9.52 -20.26
N GLY A 512 26.15 -10.33 -20.67
CA GLY A 512 25.20 -10.92 -19.74
C GLY A 512 25.89 -11.80 -18.70
N GLN A 513 26.82 -12.66 -19.12
CA GLN A 513 27.57 -13.53 -18.22
C GLN A 513 28.49 -12.74 -17.29
N LEU A 514 29.18 -11.71 -17.81
CA LEU A 514 30.02 -10.81 -17.02
C LEU A 514 29.23 -10.16 -15.87
N PHE A 515 28.05 -9.62 -16.17
CA PHE A 515 27.18 -9.04 -15.16
C PHE A 515 26.70 -10.10 -14.15
N ALA A 516 26.36 -11.31 -14.60
CA ALA A 516 25.94 -12.40 -13.73
C ALA A 516 27.03 -12.81 -12.74
N ASP A 517 28.28 -12.96 -13.20
CA ASP A 517 29.41 -13.37 -12.36
C ASP A 517 29.73 -12.31 -11.29
N ARG A 518 29.69 -11.02 -11.68
CA ARG A 518 29.85 -9.88 -10.77
C ARG A 518 28.73 -9.82 -9.72
N LEU A 519 27.47 -9.82 -10.17
CA LEU A 519 26.32 -9.76 -9.28
C LEU A 519 26.25 -10.96 -8.33
N GLN A 520 26.64 -12.16 -8.78
CA GLN A 520 26.67 -13.35 -7.91
C GLN A 520 27.73 -13.26 -6.80
N SER A 521 28.77 -12.44 -7.03
CA SER A 521 29.88 -12.17 -6.09
C SER A 521 29.59 -10.99 -5.15
N ALA A 522 28.53 -10.21 -5.42
CA ALA A 522 28.15 -9.06 -4.60
C ALA A 522 27.77 -9.46 -3.17
N SER A 523 28.13 -8.62 -2.19
CA SER A 523 27.75 -8.85 -0.80
C SER A 523 26.25 -8.58 -0.62
N THR A 524 25.51 -9.55 -0.10
CA THR A 524 24.09 -9.36 0.26
C THR A 524 23.90 -9.11 1.76
N ASP A 525 24.98 -9.10 2.54
CA ASP A 525 24.89 -8.85 3.98
C ASP A 525 24.39 -7.43 4.25
N GLY A 526 23.40 -7.29 5.13
CA GLY A 526 22.79 -6.00 5.45
C GLY A 526 21.72 -5.55 4.46
N LEU A 527 21.39 -6.38 3.45
CA LEU A 527 20.26 -6.16 2.55
C LEU A 527 19.11 -7.11 2.88
N SER A 528 17.88 -6.64 2.74
CA SER A 528 16.66 -7.43 2.89
C SER A 528 16.29 -8.17 1.59
N VAL A 529 17.25 -8.92 1.02
CA VAL A 529 17.09 -9.66 -0.25
C VAL A 529 17.35 -11.17 -0.08
N PRO A 530 16.63 -12.04 -0.83
CA PRO A 530 16.94 -13.46 -0.83
C PRO A 530 18.31 -13.72 -1.48
N PRO A 531 18.90 -14.91 -1.27
CA PRO A 531 20.13 -15.30 -1.96
C PRO A 531 20.02 -15.11 -3.48
N LEU A 532 20.99 -14.42 -4.05
CA LEU A 532 20.99 -14.07 -5.47
C LEU A 532 21.10 -15.32 -6.34
N ARG A 533 20.35 -15.29 -7.45
CA ARG A 533 20.46 -16.26 -8.55
C ARG A 533 20.78 -15.48 -9.83
N ALA A 534 21.98 -14.90 -9.90
CA ALA A 534 22.31 -13.92 -10.93
C ALA A 534 22.21 -14.50 -12.35
N ALA A 535 22.70 -15.72 -12.57
CA ALA A 535 22.58 -16.41 -13.86
C ALA A 535 21.11 -16.58 -14.30
N TYR A 536 20.21 -16.93 -13.37
CA TYR A 536 18.77 -16.98 -13.65
C TYR A 536 18.22 -15.60 -14.01
N MET A 537 18.63 -14.56 -13.29
CA MET A 537 18.17 -13.19 -13.54
C MET A 537 18.57 -12.70 -14.95
N VAL A 538 19.78 -13.05 -15.42
CA VAL A 538 20.22 -12.71 -16.77
C VAL A 538 19.54 -13.58 -17.84
N GLN A 539 19.45 -14.89 -17.60
CA GLN A 539 18.78 -15.83 -18.51
C GLN A 539 17.32 -15.42 -18.76
N TYR A 540 16.62 -14.99 -17.71
CA TYR A 540 15.22 -14.55 -17.77
C TYR A 540 15.08 -13.03 -17.63
N LYS A 541 16.03 -12.25 -18.17
CA LYS A 541 16.11 -10.78 -18.02
C LYS A 541 14.84 -10.02 -18.38
N ASN A 542 13.95 -10.58 -19.20
CA ASN A 542 12.67 -9.97 -19.60
C ASN A 542 11.46 -10.43 -18.77
N SER A 543 11.64 -11.34 -17.82
CA SER A 543 10.56 -11.94 -17.01
C SER A 543 10.85 -11.88 -15.51
N LEU A 544 11.59 -10.86 -15.09
CA LEU A 544 11.88 -10.59 -13.69
C LEU A 544 10.64 -10.11 -12.92
N ILE A 545 10.65 -10.32 -11.61
CA ILE A 545 9.57 -9.98 -10.67
C ILE A 545 10.12 -9.04 -9.59
N GLY A 546 9.25 -8.44 -8.77
CA GLY A 546 9.58 -7.38 -7.80
C GLY A 546 10.83 -7.66 -6.95
N LYS A 547 10.97 -8.87 -6.38
CA LYS A 547 12.15 -9.22 -5.56
C LYS A 547 13.49 -9.16 -6.32
N HIS A 548 13.48 -9.45 -7.62
CA HIS A 548 14.68 -9.36 -8.46
C HIS A 548 15.03 -7.90 -8.72
N PHE A 549 14.03 -7.06 -9.00
CA PHE A 549 14.22 -5.62 -9.18
C PHE A 549 14.70 -4.94 -7.89
N LYS A 550 14.14 -5.26 -6.72
CA LYS A 550 14.71 -4.83 -5.42
C LYS A 550 16.19 -5.17 -5.28
N SER A 551 16.61 -6.36 -5.74
CA SER A 551 18.01 -6.77 -5.69
C SER A 551 18.87 -5.96 -6.67
N LEU A 552 18.38 -5.71 -7.88
CA LEU A 552 19.07 -4.91 -8.89
C LEU A 552 19.20 -3.44 -8.48
N GLN A 553 18.13 -2.82 -7.97
CA GLN A 553 18.13 -1.43 -7.51
C GLN A 553 19.23 -1.17 -6.46
N GLN A 554 19.45 -2.12 -5.56
CA GLN A 554 20.44 -2.02 -4.48
C GLN A 554 21.86 -2.38 -4.89
N LEU A 555 22.06 -3.18 -5.95
CA LEU A 555 23.35 -3.82 -6.24
C LEU A 555 23.89 -3.62 -7.65
N ALA A 556 23.03 -3.32 -8.64
CA ALA A 556 23.43 -3.30 -10.04
C ALA A 556 24.50 -2.24 -10.32
N VAL A 557 24.41 -1.06 -9.70
CA VAL A 557 25.34 0.05 -9.93
C VAL A 557 26.81 -0.35 -9.67
N PHE A 558 27.06 -1.22 -8.69
CA PHE A 558 28.41 -1.68 -8.36
C PHE A 558 28.98 -2.68 -9.38
N GLN A 559 28.12 -3.26 -10.23
CA GLN A 559 28.51 -4.30 -11.20
C GLN A 559 28.66 -3.76 -12.62
N LEU A 560 28.19 -2.55 -12.86
CA LEU A 560 28.18 -1.88 -14.16
C LEU A 560 29.48 -1.10 -14.38
N ASP A 561 29.97 -1.14 -15.62
CA ASP A 561 31.07 -0.34 -16.13
C ASP A 561 30.78 0.08 -17.59
N ASP A 562 31.74 0.73 -18.24
CA ASP A 562 31.62 1.21 -19.62
C ASP A 562 31.36 0.07 -20.65
N GLN A 563 31.62 -1.19 -20.30
CA GLN A 563 31.30 -2.33 -21.16
C GLN A 563 29.83 -2.75 -21.06
N LEU A 564 29.15 -2.40 -19.96
CA LEU A 564 27.78 -2.84 -19.67
C LEU A 564 26.75 -1.70 -19.78
N CYS A 565 27.13 -0.44 -19.59
CA CYS A 565 26.22 0.70 -19.73
C CYS A 565 26.93 1.99 -20.13
N SER A 566 26.21 2.95 -20.72
CA SER A 566 26.76 4.28 -20.99
C SER A 566 26.80 5.14 -19.72
N PRO A 567 27.61 6.23 -19.68
CA PRO A 567 27.66 7.13 -18.53
C PRO A 567 26.31 7.74 -18.14
N GLN A 568 25.46 8.07 -19.12
CA GLN A 568 24.12 8.61 -18.87
C GLN A 568 23.22 7.57 -18.17
N LEU A 569 23.28 6.31 -18.63
CA LEU A 569 22.51 5.24 -18.03
C LEU A 569 23.04 4.85 -16.64
N PHE A 570 24.36 4.96 -16.44
CA PHE A 570 24.96 4.79 -15.13
C PHE A 570 24.48 5.84 -14.12
N ASN A 571 24.37 7.11 -14.52
CA ASN A 571 23.80 8.15 -13.67
C ASN A 571 22.31 7.90 -13.36
N LEU A 572 21.54 7.39 -14.32
CA LEU A 572 20.17 6.95 -14.07
C LEU A 572 20.10 5.81 -13.04
N TRP A 573 21.02 4.84 -13.07
CA TRP A 573 21.12 3.81 -12.03
C TRP A 573 21.44 4.38 -10.65
N LYS A 574 22.28 5.41 -10.56
CA LYS A 574 22.55 6.12 -9.29
C LYS A 574 21.29 6.80 -8.76
N ALA A 575 20.64 7.63 -9.56
CA ALA A 575 19.41 8.30 -9.20
C ALA A 575 18.31 7.30 -8.77
N ASN A 576 18.14 6.20 -9.51
CA ASN A 576 17.16 5.17 -9.18
C ASN A 576 17.47 4.42 -7.88
N GLY A 577 18.76 4.19 -7.58
CA GLY A 577 19.18 3.59 -6.32
C GLY A 577 18.93 4.50 -5.11
N GLU A 578 19.19 5.80 -5.25
CA GLU A 578 18.85 6.80 -4.23
C GLU A 578 17.34 6.91 -4.00
N LEU A 579 16.54 6.96 -5.09
CA LEU A 579 15.08 6.94 -5.01
C LEU A 579 14.57 5.72 -4.23
N GLY A 580 15.07 4.52 -4.56
CA GLY A 580 14.74 3.30 -3.82
C GLY A 580 15.03 3.41 -2.33
N ALA A 581 16.22 3.88 -1.96
CA ALA A 581 16.62 4.01 -0.56
C ALA A 581 15.69 4.93 0.26
N LEU A 582 15.22 6.04 -0.31
CA LEU A 582 14.28 6.93 0.37
C LEU A 582 12.86 6.35 0.44
N LEU A 583 12.37 5.71 -0.64
CA LEU A 583 11.01 5.16 -0.68
C LEU A 583 10.78 4.00 0.29
N TRP A 584 11.82 3.28 0.70
CA TRP A 584 11.71 2.15 1.63
C TRP A 584 11.94 2.50 3.11
N TYR A 585 11.86 3.78 3.47
CA TYR A 585 11.87 4.19 4.88
C TYR A 585 10.73 3.50 5.66
N PRO A 586 11.00 2.86 6.81
CA PRO A 586 9.96 2.29 7.65
C PRO A 586 9.31 3.36 8.55
N GLU A 587 10.01 4.45 8.84
CA GLU A 587 9.56 5.59 9.64
C GLU A 587 10.23 6.88 9.16
N ILE A 588 9.57 8.03 9.40
CA ILE A 588 10.03 9.36 9.00
C ILE A 588 9.97 10.30 10.21
N LYS A 589 11.14 10.75 10.70
CA LYS A 589 11.24 11.64 11.89
C LYS A 589 11.15 13.13 11.57
N ASN A 590 11.52 13.51 10.35
CA ASN A 590 11.45 14.90 9.87
C ASN A 590 10.78 14.88 8.50
N MET A 591 9.45 15.00 8.49
CA MET A 591 8.65 14.95 7.27
C MET A 591 9.03 16.07 6.28
N PRO A 592 9.16 17.36 6.67
CA PRO A 592 9.57 18.40 5.73
C PRO A 592 10.91 18.14 5.04
N GLN A 593 11.95 17.74 5.79
CA GLN A 593 13.26 17.44 5.20
C GLN A 593 13.19 16.20 4.30
N TYR A 594 12.52 15.15 4.74
CA TYR A 594 12.35 13.94 3.95
C TYR A 594 11.64 14.21 2.62
N LEU A 595 10.57 15.01 2.63
CA LEU A 595 9.83 15.37 1.42
C LEU A 595 10.66 16.23 0.46
N ALA A 596 11.47 17.15 0.99
CA ALA A 596 12.41 17.93 0.17
C ALA A 596 13.45 17.03 -0.51
N ASP A 597 14.02 16.08 0.23
CA ASP A 597 14.98 15.12 -0.32
C ASP A 597 14.31 14.19 -1.33
N LEU A 598 13.11 13.71 -1.02
CA LEU A 598 12.34 12.84 -1.90
C LEU A 598 12.00 13.54 -3.22
N GLN A 599 11.66 14.83 -3.19
CA GLN A 599 11.42 15.62 -4.39
C GLN A 599 12.68 15.67 -5.27
N VAL A 600 13.85 15.98 -4.69
CA VAL A 600 15.11 16.04 -5.45
C VAL A 600 15.45 14.69 -6.10
N VAL A 601 15.28 13.57 -5.39
CA VAL A 601 15.58 12.25 -6.00
C VAL A 601 14.56 11.85 -7.07
N VAL A 602 13.28 12.24 -6.93
CA VAL A 602 12.27 12.06 -7.98
C VAL A 602 12.66 12.87 -9.23
N ASP A 603 12.98 14.15 -9.05
CA ASP A 603 13.40 15.05 -10.14
C ASP A 603 14.65 14.49 -10.83
N ASN A 604 15.64 14.04 -10.06
CA ASN A 604 16.86 13.42 -10.59
C ASN A 604 16.58 12.19 -11.46
N VAL A 605 15.63 11.33 -11.09
CA VAL A 605 15.28 10.15 -11.92
C VAL A 605 14.65 10.61 -13.24
N LEU A 606 13.73 11.58 -13.21
CA LEU A 606 13.08 12.10 -14.40
C LEU A 606 14.07 12.85 -15.32
N ASP A 607 14.93 13.67 -14.74
CA ASP A 607 15.97 14.40 -15.45
C ASP A 607 16.96 13.45 -16.14
N ASN A 608 17.42 12.42 -15.43
CA ASN A 608 18.31 11.41 -16.01
C ASN A 608 17.61 10.59 -17.11
N TRP A 609 16.31 10.31 -16.99
CA TRP A 609 15.54 9.75 -18.10
C TRP A 609 15.48 10.69 -19.30
N ALA A 610 15.30 11.99 -19.08
CA ALA A 610 15.26 12.97 -20.15
C ALA A 610 16.61 13.09 -20.88
N ILE A 611 17.73 12.98 -20.15
CA ILE A 611 19.08 12.88 -20.73
C ILE A 611 19.24 11.59 -21.56
N VAL A 612 18.80 10.45 -21.03
CA VAL A 612 18.94 9.14 -21.71
C VAL A 612 18.07 9.07 -22.97
N ASP A 613 16.80 9.44 -22.85
CA ASP A 613 15.84 9.51 -23.94
C ASP A 613 14.63 10.37 -23.53
N PRO A 614 14.52 11.64 -24.00
CA PRO A 614 13.46 12.55 -23.59
C PRO A 614 12.07 12.09 -24.01
N THR A 615 11.96 11.16 -24.97
CA THR A 615 10.67 10.56 -25.37
C THR A 615 10.10 9.61 -24.30
N ARG A 616 10.91 9.19 -23.31
CA ARG A 616 10.45 8.34 -22.22
C ARG A 616 9.47 9.07 -21.32
N ILE A 617 9.75 10.34 -21.01
CA ILE A 617 8.84 11.22 -20.26
C ILE A 617 7.48 11.32 -20.94
N LEU A 618 7.45 11.38 -22.28
CA LEU A 618 6.22 11.45 -23.07
C LEU A 618 5.42 10.14 -23.12
N ASN A 619 6.07 8.99 -22.99
CA ASN A 619 5.46 7.69 -23.35
C ASN A 619 5.37 6.71 -22.18
N LYS A 620 6.04 6.98 -21.06
CA LYS A 620 6.07 6.12 -19.87
C LYS A 620 5.30 6.79 -18.75
N PHE A 621 3.98 6.59 -18.74
CA PHE A 621 3.09 7.21 -17.75
C PHE A 621 3.52 6.96 -16.29
N LYS A 622 4.13 5.80 -15.97
CA LYS A 622 4.60 5.49 -14.61
C LYS A 622 5.67 6.48 -14.11
N LEU A 623 6.44 7.09 -15.03
CA LEU A 623 7.38 8.16 -14.67
C LEU A 623 6.62 9.39 -14.16
N HIS A 624 5.51 9.74 -14.82
CA HIS A 624 4.66 10.85 -14.39
C HIS A 624 3.90 10.57 -13.08
N VAL A 625 3.83 9.32 -12.61
CA VAL A 625 3.27 9.04 -11.27
C VAL A 625 4.27 9.43 -10.16
N LEU A 626 5.58 9.47 -10.44
CA LEU A 626 6.61 9.73 -9.43
C LEU A 626 6.48 11.10 -8.75
N PRO A 627 6.19 12.22 -9.47
CA PRO A 627 5.97 13.53 -8.87
C PRO A 627 4.83 13.61 -7.84
N HIS A 628 3.88 12.67 -7.84
CA HIS A 628 2.82 12.63 -6.82
C HIS A 628 3.29 11.94 -5.51
N THR A 629 4.41 11.21 -5.54
CA THR A 629 4.88 10.40 -4.42
C THR A 629 5.16 11.20 -3.14
N PRO A 630 5.78 12.40 -3.19
CA PRO A 630 5.95 13.22 -1.98
C PRO A 630 4.62 13.55 -1.28
N GLU A 631 3.61 13.94 -2.05
CA GLU A 631 2.27 14.24 -1.51
C GLU A 631 1.62 12.98 -0.94
N HIS A 632 1.78 11.82 -1.59
CA HIS A 632 1.29 10.55 -1.06
C HIS A 632 1.97 10.17 0.26
N VAL A 633 3.29 10.37 0.38
CA VAL A 633 4.00 10.09 1.64
C VAL A 633 3.58 11.04 2.76
N ARG A 634 3.35 12.33 2.45
CA ARG A 634 2.80 13.29 3.41
C ARG A 634 1.44 12.82 3.94
N ARG A 635 0.56 12.39 3.04
CA ARG A 635 -0.84 12.05 3.35
C ARG A 635 -1.00 10.69 4.02
N PHE A 636 -0.26 9.69 3.58
CA PHE A 636 -0.44 8.30 3.99
C PHE A 636 0.68 7.78 4.89
N GLY A 637 1.82 8.47 5.00
CA GLY A 637 3.00 7.99 5.72
C GLY A 637 3.98 7.26 4.79
N PRO A 638 4.96 6.52 5.35
CA PRO A 638 6.02 5.91 4.55
C PRO A 638 5.50 4.94 3.48
N ALA A 639 6.06 4.97 2.26
CA ALA A 639 5.53 4.21 1.13
C ALA A 639 5.37 2.68 1.33
N PRO A 640 6.18 1.98 2.15
CA PRO A 640 5.97 0.56 2.42
C PRO A 640 4.59 0.25 3.01
N ILE A 641 3.95 1.19 3.70
CA ILE A 641 2.71 0.91 4.43
C ILE A 641 1.49 0.74 3.52
N PHE A 642 1.56 1.23 2.29
CA PHE A 642 0.54 1.05 1.24
C PHE A 642 1.03 0.23 0.04
N ALA A 643 2.12 -0.52 0.18
CA ALA A 643 2.60 -1.45 -0.85
C ALA A 643 1.74 -2.72 -0.92
N THR A 644 1.56 -3.28 -2.11
CA THR A 644 0.66 -4.44 -2.34
C THR A 644 1.36 -5.80 -2.37
N GLU A 645 2.63 -5.89 -1.98
CA GLU A 645 3.44 -7.13 -2.07
C GLU A 645 2.87 -8.28 -1.22
N VAL A 646 2.46 -8.02 0.03
CA VAL A 646 1.85 -9.05 0.89
C VAL A 646 0.51 -9.54 0.33
N PHE A 647 -0.18 -8.68 -0.41
CA PHE A 647 -1.46 -8.99 -1.04
C PHE A 647 -1.27 -9.95 -2.22
N GLU A 648 -0.24 -9.72 -3.04
CA GLU A 648 0.15 -10.61 -4.13
C GLU A 648 0.57 -12.00 -3.67
N CYS A 649 1.18 -12.11 -2.48
CA CYS A 649 1.45 -13.41 -1.87
C CYS A 649 0.16 -14.18 -1.57
N TRP A 650 -0.91 -13.48 -1.16
CA TRP A 650 -2.20 -14.06 -0.82
C TRP A 650 -2.90 -14.68 -2.04
N ASN A 651 -2.60 -14.24 -3.26
CA ASN A 651 -3.13 -14.83 -4.50
C ASN A 651 -2.85 -16.34 -4.60
N ALA A 652 -1.81 -16.86 -3.93
CA ALA A 652 -1.57 -18.31 -3.83
C ALA A 652 -2.66 -19.03 -3.01
N VAL A 653 -3.14 -18.43 -1.91
CA VAL A 653 -4.22 -18.98 -1.06
C VAL A 653 -5.53 -19.03 -1.85
N PHE A 654 -5.85 -17.94 -2.56
CA PHE A 654 -7.00 -17.89 -3.47
C PHE A 654 -6.95 -19.02 -4.53
N ARG A 655 -5.82 -19.17 -5.23
CA ARG A 655 -5.67 -20.20 -6.28
C ARG A 655 -5.93 -21.60 -5.75
N LEU A 656 -5.45 -21.91 -4.54
CA LEU A 656 -5.72 -23.21 -3.91
C LEU A 656 -7.22 -23.42 -3.67
N CYS A 657 -7.95 -22.38 -3.25
CA CYS A 657 -9.39 -22.47 -3.07
C CYS A 657 -10.12 -22.64 -4.41
N SER A 658 -9.71 -21.92 -5.45
CA SER A 658 -10.32 -22.03 -6.78
C SER A 658 -10.11 -23.42 -7.40
N VAL A 659 -8.88 -23.95 -7.40
CA VAL A 659 -8.53 -25.27 -7.97
C VAL A 659 -9.29 -26.41 -7.29
N LEU A 660 -9.64 -26.26 -6.01
CA LEU A 660 -10.34 -27.29 -5.23
C LEU A 660 -11.87 -27.11 -5.22
N SER A 661 -12.40 -26.11 -5.93
CA SER A 661 -13.85 -25.89 -6.06
C SER A 661 -14.48 -26.81 -7.13
N ASN A 662 -15.81 -26.96 -7.12
CA ASN A 662 -16.51 -27.70 -8.18
C ASN A 662 -16.76 -26.84 -9.44
N HIS A 663 -16.38 -25.55 -9.38
CA HIS A 663 -16.52 -24.55 -10.43
C HIS A 663 -17.96 -24.22 -10.90
N GLN A 664 -19.00 -24.69 -10.20
CA GLN A 664 -20.41 -24.38 -10.55
C GLN A 664 -20.83 -23.00 -10.05
N ALA A 665 -20.41 -22.63 -8.84
CA ALA A 665 -20.61 -21.30 -8.28
C ALA A 665 -19.30 -20.79 -7.66
N PRO A 666 -18.29 -20.43 -8.48
CA PRO A 666 -16.94 -20.17 -7.99
C PRO A 666 -16.87 -19.11 -6.89
N SER A 667 -17.66 -18.04 -7.00
CA SER A 667 -17.72 -16.98 -6.00
C SER A 667 -18.25 -17.46 -4.65
N LEU A 668 -19.30 -18.30 -4.64
CA LEU A 668 -19.86 -18.89 -3.43
C LEU A 668 -18.90 -19.89 -2.79
N ASP A 669 -18.37 -20.82 -3.58
CA ASP A 669 -17.51 -21.91 -3.10
C ASP A 669 -16.23 -21.36 -2.47
N ILE A 670 -15.59 -20.40 -3.14
CA ILE A 670 -14.36 -19.76 -2.68
C ILE A 670 -14.65 -18.91 -1.43
N SER A 671 -15.69 -18.09 -1.45
CA SER A 671 -16.06 -17.26 -0.29
C SER A 671 -16.40 -18.10 0.93
N THR A 672 -17.09 -19.23 0.75
CA THR A 672 -17.43 -20.18 1.81
C THR A 672 -16.17 -20.82 2.38
N THR A 673 -15.29 -21.31 1.51
CA THR A 673 -14.02 -21.94 1.92
C THR A 673 -13.14 -20.98 2.71
N ILE A 674 -13.04 -19.72 2.26
CA ILE A 674 -12.25 -18.71 2.96
C ILE A 674 -12.92 -18.30 4.27
N ALA A 675 -14.26 -18.20 4.33
CA ALA A 675 -14.97 -17.97 5.57
C ALA A 675 -14.70 -19.08 6.60
N ASP A 676 -14.59 -20.35 6.18
CA ASP A 676 -14.18 -21.47 7.04
C ASP A 676 -12.74 -21.28 7.56
N MET A 677 -11.83 -20.83 6.72
CA MET A 677 -10.44 -20.53 7.10
C MET A 677 -10.37 -19.38 8.12
N GLU A 678 -11.15 -18.32 7.91
CA GLU A 678 -11.27 -17.20 8.85
C GLU A 678 -11.84 -17.64 10.20
N ARG A 679 -12.84 -18.53 10.21
CA ARG A 679 -13.36 -19.12 11.46
C ARG A 679 -12.30 -19.93 12.20
N PHE A 680 -11.57 -20.78 11.48
CA PHE A 680 -10.47 -21.55 12.09
C PHE A 680 -9.40 -20.61 12.66
N LYS A 681 -9.00 -19.60 11.88
CA LYS A 681 -8.04 -18.57 12.28
C LYS A 681 -8.48 -17.86 13.56
N HIS A 682 -9.74 -17.42 13.62
CA HIS A 682 -10.37 -16.79 14.79
C HIS A 682 -10.29 -17.69 16.04
N GLN A 683 -10.60 -18.98 15.90
CA GLN A 683 -10.59 -19.92 17.03
C GLN A 683 -9.18 -20.17 17.59
N VAL A 684 -8.20 -20.45 16.73
CA VAL A 684 -6.84 -20.80 17.19
C VAL A 684 -6.07 -19.59 17.74
N SER A 685 -6.49 -18.38 17.39
CA SER A 685 -5.95 -17.13 17.93
C SER A 685 -6.66 -16.63 19.20
N GLY A 686 -7.65 -17.38 19.69
CA GLY A 686 -8.35 -17.07 20.95
C GLY A 686 -9.56 -16.14 20.80
N GLY A 687 -10.09 -16.03 19.59
CA GLY A 687 -11.29 -15.26 19.30
C GLY A 687 -12.54 -15.78 20.00
N TRP A 688 -13.44 -14.85 20.32
CA TRP A 688 -14.71 -15.09 20.98
C TRP A 688 -15.87 -15.16 19.99
N TRP A 689 -16.87 -16.00 20.27
CA TRP A 689 -18.12 -16.09 19.52
C TRP A 689 -19.29 -16.39 20.46
N ARG A 690 -20.52 -16.24 19.98
CA ARG A 690 -21.72 -16.35 20.81
C ARG A 690 -22.63 -17.48 20.30
N PRO A 691 -22.55 -18.69 20.87
CA PRO A 691 -23.41 -19.79 20.48
C PRO A 691 -24.87 -19.48 20.76
N GLU A 692 -25.75 -19.77 19.80
CA GLU A 692 -27.19 -19.58 19.99
C GLU A 692 -27.75 -20.43 21.14
N SER A 693 -27.13 -21.58 21.40
CA SER A 693 -27.54 -22.52 22.45
C SER A 693 -27.37 -21.97 23.86
N THR A 694 -26.39 -21.11 24.09
CA THR A 694 -26.09 -20.57 25.43
C THR A 694 -26.36 -19.08 25.53
N GLY A 695 -26.30 -18.34 24.42
CA GLY A 695 -26.38 -16.89 24.40
C GLY A 695 -25.21 -16.18 25.08
N ASN A 696 -24.18 -16.91 25.53
CA ASN A 696 -23.00 -16.36 26.21
C ASN A 696 -21.82 -16.30 25.25
N TRP A 697 -20.96 -15.29 25.42
CA TRP A 697 -19.70 -15.23 24.69
C TRP A 697 -18.76 -16.31 25.22
N ILE A 698 -18.23 -17.14 24.33
CA ILE A 698 -17.24 -18.18 24.64
C ILE A 698 -16.03 -18.07 23.71
N GLN A 699 -14.95 -18.76 24.07
CA GLN A 699 -13.75 -18.90 23.24
C GLN A 699 -13.27 -20.35 23.24
N ALA A 700 -12.34 -20.69 22.35
CA ALA A 700 -11.79 -22.03 22.27
C ALA A 700 -11.02 -22.42 23.55
N GLY A 701 -11.05 -23.71 23.89
CA GLY A 701 -10.29 -24.25 25.04
C GLY A 701 -8.79 -23.99 24.93
N VAL A 702 -8.10 -23.95 26.08
CA VAL A 702 -6.67 -23.56 26.17
C VAL A 702 -5.74 -24.36 25.24
N HIS A 703 -6.01 -25.64 25.00
CA HIS A 703 -5.20 -26.48 24.12
C HIS A 703 -5.26 -26.03 22.65
N ILE A 704 -6.43 -25.57 22.17
CA ILE A 704 -6.59 -25.04 20.82
C ILE A 704 -5.86 -23.71 20.69
N ARG A 705 -6.04 -22.80 21.66
CA ARG A 705 -5.37 -21.49 21.67
C ARG A 705 -3.84 -21.61 21.74
N THR A 706 -3.36 -22.55 22.54
CA THR A 706 -1.91 -22.80 22.69
C THR A 706 -1.31 -23.44 21.42
N PHE A 707 -2.12 -24.11 20.58
CA PHE A 707 -1.64 -24.75 19.36
C PHE A 707 -1.01 -23.75 18.39
N LEU A 708 -1.61 -22.56 18.21
CA LEU A 708 -1.02 -21.50 17.39
C LEU A 708 0.35 -21.09 17.90
N THR A 709 0.49 -20.83 19.21
CA THR A 709 1.74 -20.35 19.81
C THR A 709 2.89 -21.38 19.75
N ARG A 710 2.58 -22.68 19.84
CA ARG A 710 3.61 -23.75 19.88
C ARG A 710 3.93 -24.37 18.52
N ASN A 711 3.03 -24.27 17.54
CA ASN A 711 3.21 -24.93 16.25
C ASN A 711 3.75 -23.98 15.17
N LYS A 712 5.08 -24.02 14.95
CA LYS A 712 5.75 -23.23 13.90
C LYS A 712 5.28 -23.52 12.49
N GLN A 713 4.76 -24.73 12.20
CA GLN A 713 4.20 -25.04 10.88
C GLN A 713 2.83 -24.38 10.69
N LEU A 714 2.00 -24.34 11.74
CA LEU A 714 0.73 -23.63 11.70
C LEU A 714 0.95 -22.11 11.53
N GLN A 715 1.86 -21.53 12.31
CA GLN A 715 2.24 -20.12 12.20
C GLN A 715 2.63 -19.77 10.75
N ARG A 716 3.51 -20.57 10.14
CA ARG A 716 3.91 -20.40 8.73
C ARG A 716 2.75 -20.53 7.75
N ARG A 717 1.83 -21.47 7.95
CA ARG A 717 0.67 -21.68 7.06
C ARG A 717 -0.37 -20.58 7.15
N LEU A 718 -0.48 -19.93 8.30
CA LEU A 718 -1.33 -18.74 8.49
C LEU A 718 -0.60 -17.44 8.13
N GLY A 719 0.67 -17.53 7.69
CA GLY A 719 1.53 -16.38 7.46
C GLY A 719 1.67 -15.47 8.69
N TRP A 720 1.61 -16.03 9.89
CA TRP A 720 1.75 -15.31 11.16
C TRP A 720 3.15 -15.51 11.74
N THR A 721 3.77 -14.42 12.19
CA THR A 721 5.06 -14.44 12.88
C THR A 721 4.97 -13.63 14.18
N ASP A 722 5.45 -14.23 15.26
CA ASP A 722 5.55 -13.56 16.56
C ASP A 722 6.64 -12.47 16.52
N PRO A 723 6.28 -11.19 16.67
CA PRO A 723 7.25 -10.10 16.63
C PRO A 723 8.23 -10.13 17.82
N ASP A 724 7.93 -10.80 18.93
CA ASP A 724 8.74 -10.81 20.15
C ASP A 724 9.85 -11.88 20.14
N LEU A 725 9.98 -12.64 19.04
CA LEU A 725 11.00 -13.67 18.87
C LEU A 725 12.44 -13.12 18.82
N ILE A 726 12.62 -11.88 18.36
CA ILE A 726 13.92 -11.24 18.20
C ILE A 726 13.99 -10.10 19.20
N LYS A 727 14.81 -10.27 20.25
CA LYS A 727 14.99 -9.26 21.30
C LYS A 727 16.23 -8.42 21.00
N PRO A 728 16.10 -7.10 20.78
CA PRO A 728 17.24 -6.21 20.60
C PRO A 728 18.28 -6.33 21.73
N GLY A 729 19.57 -6.26 21.38
CA GLY A 729 20.67 -6.38 22.32
C GLY A 729 20.88 -7.79 22.89
N SER A 730 20.22 -8.82 22.34
CA SER A 730 20.44 -10.21 22.74
C SER A 730 21.42 -10.92 21.81
N ALA A 731 22.14 -11.93 22.31
CA ALA A 731 22.92 -12.84 21.49
C ALA A 731 22.38 -14.28 21.52
N LYS A 732 22.58 -15.02 20.42
CA LYS A 732 22.20 -16.43 20.31
C LYS A 732 23.42 -17.32 20.24
N LEU A 733 23.52 -18.24 21.21
CA LEU A 733 24.57 -19.26 21.25
C LEU A 733 24.52 -20.23 20.06
N MET A 734 25.68 -20.79 19.73
CA MET A 734 25.78 -21.94 18.84
C MET A 734 25.01 -23.16 19.39
N PRO A 735 24.56 -24.09 18.53
CA PRO A 735 23.97 -25.35 18.99
C PRO A 735 24.92 -26.08 19.95
N LYS A 736 24.41 -26.70 21.03
CA LYS A 736 25.23 -27.33 22.09
C LYS A 736 26.39 -28.20 21.55
N LYS A 737 26.15 -28.97 20.48
CA LYS A 737 27.16 -29.84 19.84
C LYS A 737 28.33 -29.10 19.16
N ARG A 738 28.21 -27.78 18.94
CA ARG A 738 29.20 -26.91 18.29
C ARG A 738 29.73 -25.81 19.21
N ARG A 739 29.39 -25.86 20.50
CA ARG A 739 29.93 -24.93 21.50
C ARG A 739 31.35 -25.36 21.85
N ASN A 740 32.25 -24.40 21.90
CA ASN A 740 33.63 -24.61 22.33
C ASN A 740 33.95 -23.48 23.32
N CYS A 741 33.84 -23.81 24.60
CA CYS A 741 34.02 -22.85 25.68
C CYS A 741 35.51 -22.60 25.87
N SER A 742 35.92 -21.34 25.98
CA SER A 742 37.33 -20.97 26.08
C SER A 742 37.54 -19.75 26.95
N THR A 743 38.76 -19.54 27.44
CA THR A 743 39.12 -18.31 28.14
C THR A 743 39.08 -17.13 27.17
N TRP A 744 38.86 -15.91 27.68
CA TRP A 744 38.78 -14.70 26.85
C TRP A 744 39.99 -14.52 25.93
N LYS A 745 41.20 -14.77 26.46
CA LYS A 745 42.44 -14.71 25.68
C LYS A 745 42.47 -15.71 24.51
N ILE A 746 41.99 -16.94 24.72
CA ILE A 746 41.92 -17.96 23.68
C ILE A 746 40.83 -17.61 22.65
N ALA A 747 39.70 -17.07 23.12
CA ALA A 747 38.58 -16.65 22.26
C ALA A 747 38.95 -15.49 21.32
N LEU A 748 39.79 -14.55 21.79
CA LEU A 748 40.29 -13.42 21.02
C LEU A 748 41.30 -13.83 19.93
N ALA A 749 42.11 -14.86 20.18
CA ALA A 749 43.14 -15.36 19.26
C ALA A 749 44.01 -14.22 18.69
N GLU A 750 44.01 -14.04 17.36
CA GLU A 750 44.78 -13.01 16.66
C GLU A 750 44.30 -11.56 16.89
N HIS A 751 43.12 -11.38 17.51
CA HIS A 751 42.53 -10.08 17.84
C HIS A 751 42.81 -9.63 19.28
N TRP A 752 43.69 -10.35 19.99
CA TRP A 752 44.09 -10.01 21.35
C TRP A 752 45.06 -8.82 21.36
N ASN A 753 44.72 -7.78 22.14
CA ASN A 753 45.59 -6.65 22.48
C ASN A 753 45.25 -6.15 23.89
N GLU A 754 45.97 -5.14 24.41
CA GLU A 754 45.72 -4.61 25.75
C GLU A 754 44.30 -4.04 25.91
N GLU A 755 43.78 -3.31 24.92
CA GLU A 755 42.41 -2.76 24.92
C GLU A 755 41.32 -3.84 24.93
N THR A 756 41.48 -4.89 24.13
CA THR A 756 40.47 -5.97 24.05
C THR A 756 40.52 -6.89 25.28
N ASN A 757 41.64 -6.94 26.00
CA ASN A 757 41.84 -7.81 27.15
C ASN A 757 41.05 -7.37 28.40
N GLU A 758 40.88 -6.07 28.63
CA GLU A 758 40.25 -5.51 29.86
C GLU A 758 38.80 -5.99 30.10
N HIS A 759 38.12 -6.46 29.06
CA HIS A 759 36.66 -6.64 29.06
C HIS A 759 36.18 -8.03 29.52
N GLY A 760 37.05 -9.06 29.54
CA GLY A 760 36.60 -10.47 29.61
C GLY A 760 37.23 -11.32 30.71
N HIS A 761 37.82 -10.72 31.74
CA HIS A 761 38.56 -11.44 32.78
C HIS A 761 37.69 -12.36 33.65
N GLY A 762 38.26 -13.51 34.03
CA GLY A 762 37.73 -14.34 35.14
C GLY A 762 36.59 -15.32 34.82
N CYS A 763 36.14 -15.44 33.57
CA CYS A 763 35.13 -16.44 33.19
C CYS A 763 35.43 -17.13 31.84
N MET A 764 34.70 -18.21 31.58
CA MET A 764 34.73 -18.95 30.32
C MET A 764 33.66 -18.42 29.36
N TRP A 765 34.00 -18.39 28.07
CA TRP A 765 33.22 -17.75 27.03
C TRP A 765 32.82 -18.74 25.93
N ASP A 766 31.54 -18.71 25.58
CA ASP A 766 30.97 -19.47 24.47
C ASP A 766 30.77 -18.58 23.24
N ARG A 767 31.12 -19.09 22.06
CA ARG A 767 30.89 -18.39 20.79
C ARG A 767 29.40 -18.35 20.43
N CYS A 768 28.92 -17.16 20.10
CA CYS A 768 27.58 -16.93 19.59
C CYS A 768 27.50 -17.15 18.08
N LYS A 769 26.32 -17.57 17.62
CA LYS A 769 25.96 -17.62 16.21
C LYS A 769 25.75 -16.22 15.62
N TYR A 770 25.12 -15.34 16.40
CA TYR A 770 24.85 -13.95 16.04
C TYR A 770 24.50 -13.12 17.28
N VAL A 771 24.57 -11.80 17.13
CA VAL A 771 24.01 -10.79 18.02
C VAL A 771 22.82 -10.11 17.34
N VAL A 772 21.90 -9.56 18.12
CA VAL A 772 20.76 -8.78 17.65
C VAL A 772 21.02 -7.29 17.91
N SER A 773 21.04 -6.46 16.87
CA SER A 773 21.24 -5.01 16.99
C SER A 773 20.09 -4.33 17.75
N LYS A 774 20.27 -3.06 18.12
CA LYS A 774 19.21 -2.21 18.69
C LYS A 774 18.03 -2.05 17.73
N ALA A 775 18.28 -1.97 16.42
CA ALA A 775 17.25 -1.97 15.38
C ALA A 775 16.59 -3.35 15.15
N GLY A 776 17.07 -4.41 15.81
CA GLY A 776 16.51 -5.76 15.71
C GLY A 776 17.13 -6.62 14.61
N ASP A 777 18.24 -6.19 14.01
CA ASP A 777 18.93 -6.93 12.95
C ASP A 777 19.67 -8.14 13.50
N ILE A 778 19.66 -9.23 12.75
CA ILE A 778 20.53 -10.38 13.03
C ILE A 778 21.91 -10.12 12.43
N CYS A 779 22.89 -9.85 13.30
CA CYS A 779 24.27 -9.57 12.94
C CYS A 779 25.16 -10.78 13.25
N ALA A 780 25.64 -11.45 12.21
CA ALA A 780 26.52 -12.61 12.32
C ALA A 780 28.00 -12.17 12.15
N PRO A 781 28.99 -13.04 12.43
CA PRO A 781 30.35 -12.83 11.97
C PRO A 781 30.41 -12.44 10.48
N GLY A 782 31.15 -11.38 10.16
CA GLY A 782 31.23 -10.75 8.85
C GLY A 782 30.22 -9.63 8.60
N SER A 783 29.23 -9.43 9.49
CA SER A 783 28.23 -8.39 9.30
C SER A 783 28.78 -6.98 9.55
N TRP A 784 28.37 -6.04 8.70
CA TRP A 784 28.71 -4.62 8.84
C TRP A 784 27.70 -3.91 9.74
N VAL A 785 28.19 -3.14 10.71
CA VAL A 785 27.36 -2.49 11.73
C VAL A 785 27.86 -1.11 12.09
N PHE A 786 26.93 -0.21 12.40
CA PHE A 786 27.24 0.97 13.22
C PHE A 786 27.07 0.59 14.70
N PHE A 787 28.00 1.02 15.53
CA PHE A 787 28.00 0.73 16.96
C PHE A 787 28.56 1.89 17.77
N ARG A 788 28.28 1.91 19.07
CA ARG A 788 28.83 2.89 20.01
C ARG A 788 30.12 2.39 20.65
N SER A 789 31.13 3.25 20.72
CA SER A 789 32.41 2.95 21.38
C SER A 789 32.89 4.13 22.20
N ASN A 790 33.57 3.84 23.32
CA ASN A 790 34.38 4.84 24.03
C ASN A 790 35.72 4.95 23.28
N THR A 791 35.94 6.04 22.55
CA THR A 791 37.24 6.37 21.97
C THR A 791 37.92 7.43 22.84
N THR A 792 39.25 7.33 22.99
CA THR A 792 40.07 8.24 23.81
C THR A 792 40.11 9.69 23.31
N ASP A 793 39.53 9.97 22.14
CA ASP A 793 39.57 11.27 21.46
C ASP A 793 38.33 12.14 21.72
N ALA A 794 37.34 11.66 22.48
CA ALA A 794 36.16 12.43 22.85
C ALA A 794 36.49 13.42 23.98
N MET A 795 36.42 14.72 23.69
CA MET A 795 36.56 15.81 24.67
C MET A 795 35.35 15.97 25.61
N ASP A 796 34.39 15.06 25.56
CA ASP A 796 33.15 15.07 26.34
C ASP A 796 32.71 13.62 26.63
N ASP A 797 32.01 13.36 27.74
CA ASP A 797 31.59 12.04 28.26
C ASP A 797 30.63 11.22 27.33
N GLY A 798 30.66 11.43 26.01
CA GLY A 798 29.78 10.83 25.00
C GLY A 798 30.41 9.69 24.20
N LEU A 799 29.73 8.55 24.13
CA LEU A 799 30.01 7.45 23.20
C LEU A 799 29.93 7.92 21.73
N GLU A 800 30.99 7.71 20.95
CA GLU A 800 31.01 7.98 19.50
C GLU A 800 30.34 6.84 18.71
N VAL A 801 29.67 7.16 17.59
CA VAL A 801 29.08 6.16 16.68
C VAL A 801 30.06 5.86 15.54
N ILE A 802 30.50 4.60 15.45
CA ILE A 802 31.57 4.17 14.55
C ILE A 802 31.07 3.03 13.65
N ALA A 803 31.59 2.96 12.42
CA ALA A 803 31.35 1.85 11.50
C ALA A 803 32.36 0.70 11.75
N GLY A 804 31.91 -0.54 11.61
CA GLY A 804 32.81 -1.67 11.70
C GLY A 804 32.22 -2.97 11.17
N ARG A 805 33.07 -4.00 11.14
CA ARG A 805 32.73 -5.35 10.70
C ARG A 805 32.87 -6.32 11.86
N ILE A 806 31.78 -7.02 12.20
CA ILE A 806 31.78 -7.98 13.31
C ILE A 806 32.72 -9.14 12.96
N LEU A 807 33.68 -9.39 13.84
CA LEU A 807 34.54 -10.56 13.76
C LEU A 807 33.88 -11.74 14.47
N ASN A 808 33.55 -11.57 15.75
CA ASN A 808 32.92 -12.60 16.58
C ASN A 808 32.10 -12.01 17.72
N THR A 809 31.10 -12.75 18.20
CA THR A 809 30.36 -12.45 19.43
C THR A 809 30.50 -13.60 20.42
N PHE A 810 30.64 -13.30 21.70
CA PHE A 810 30.79 -14.26 22.78
C PHE A 810 29.84 -13.96 23.94
N LEU A 811 29.49 -15.00 24.69
CA LEU A 811 28.60 -14.91 25.86
C LEU A 811 29.21 -15.76 27.00
N PRO A 812 29.22 -15.25 28.24
CA PRO A 812 29.89 -15.93 29.35
C PRO A 812 29.05 -17.11 29.87
N GLU A 813 29.69 -18.25 30.13
CA GLU A 813 29.05 -19.56 30.38
C GLU A 813 28.04 -19.56 31.55
N ASN A 814 28.27 -18.74 32.58
CA ASN A 814 27.47 -18.70 33.81
C ASN A 814 26.36 -17.63 33.82
N HIS A 815 26.22 -16.83 32.77
CA HIS A 815 25.16 -15.82 32.71
C HIS A 815 23.98 -16.31 31.86
N THR A 816 22.80 -16.40 32.49
CA THR A 816 21.53 -16.65 31.82
C THR A 816 21.04 -15.45 31.00
N SER A 817 21.61 -14.26 31.22
CA SER A 817 21.25 -13.03 30.51
C SER A 817 22.03 -12.90 29.21
N SER A 818 21.33 -12.95 28.08
CA SER A 818 21.87 -12.70 26.75
C SER A 818 22.34 -11.26 26.51
N LEU A 819 22.18 -10.38 27.50
CA LEU A 819 22.55 -8.96 27.46
C LEU A 819 24.03 -8.69 27.80
N ASN A 820 24.75 -9.68 28.35
CA ASN A 820 26.16 -9.54 28.76
C ASN A 820 27.13 -10.04 27.67
N SER A 821 26.69 -10.17 26.42
CA SER A 821 27.56 -10.63 25.34
C SER A 821 28.50 -9.53 24.87
N LEU A 822 29.75 -9.91 24.61
CA LEU A 822 30.78 -9.05 24.04
C LEU A 822 30.97 -9.38 22.57
N THR A 823 31.04 -8.34 21.74
CA THR A 823 31.23 -8.44 20.30
C THR A 823 32.55 -7.77 19.92
N ILE A 824 33.41 -8.53 19.24
CA ILE A 824 34.66 -8.05 18.67
C ILE A 824 34.36 -7.50 17.28
N ILE A 825 34.77 -6.26 17.03
CA ILE A 825 34.48 -5.52 15.81
C ILE A 825 35.77 -4.94 15.26
N GLU A 826 36.01 -5.18 13.98
CA GLU A 826 37.07 -4.50 13.23
C GLU A 826 36.58 -3.11 12.82
N GLN A 827 37.36 -2.08 13.16
CA GLN A 827 36.98 -0.68 12.93
C GLN A 827 37.23 -0.24 11.48
N PHE A 828 36.26 0.49 10.93
CA PHE A 828 36.38 1.19 9.65
C PHE A 828 36.03 2.67 9.84
N LYS A 829 36.83 3.56 9.25
CA LYS A 829 36.56 5.00 9.21
C LYS A 829 35.69 5.31 7.99
N VAL A 830 34.60 6.06 8.20
CA VAL A 830 33.83 6.65 7.12
C VAL A 830 34.58 7.88 6.59
N SER A 831 34.77 7.96 5.28
CA SER A 831 35.38 9.09 4.60
C SER A 831 34.52 10.36 4.73
N ASP A 832 35.18 11.50 4.93
CA ASP A 832 34.51 12.82 5.03
C ASP A 832 34.01 13.34 3.68
N THR A 833 34.38 12.67 2.58
CA THR A 833 33.91 12.96 1.21
C THR A 833 33.31 11.73 0.54
N LYS A 834 32.39 11.96 -0.40
CA LYS A 834 31.82 10.94 -1.28
C LYS A 834 32.82 10.53 -2.37
N ASP A 835 32.72 9.29 -2.82
CA ASP A 835 33.45 8.76 -3.98
C ASP A 835 32.95 9.44 -5.28
N PRO A 836 33.84 9.93 -6.17
CA PRO A 836 33.42 10.63 -7.39
C PRO A 836 32.67 9.76 -8.41
N HIS A 837 32.86 8.44 -8.39
CA HIS A 837 32.23 7.54 -9.36
C HIS A 837 30.79 7.20 -8.94
N LEU A 838 30.62 6.73 -7.70
CA LEU A 838 29.34 6.25 -7.17
C LEU A 838 28.56 7.28 -6.35
N ASN A 839 29.16 8.42 -5.98
CA ASN A 839 28.56 9.41 -5.08
C ASN A 839 28.23 8.84 -3.68
N MET A 840 29.06 7.92 -3.17
CA MET A 840 28.85 7.24 -1.89
C MET A 840 30.02 7.42 -0.94
N PRO A 841 29.80 7.45 0.39
CA PRO A 841 30.89 7.45 1.36
C PRO A 841 31.74 6.18 1.27
N LEU A 842 33.05 6.34 1.41
CA LEU A 842 33.99 5.23 1.51
C LEU A 842 34.20 4.79 2.96
N LEU A 843 34.41 3.51 3.17
CA LEU A 843 34.82 2.88 4.40
C LEU A 843 36.28 2.42 4.23
N LEU A 844 37.15 2.97 5.08
CA LEU A 844 38.58 2.68 5.07
C LEU A 844 38.95 1.92 6.34
N ARG A 845 39.67 0.81 6.21
CA ARG A 845 40.08 0.00 7.34
C ARG A 845 41.01 0.78 8.25
N ALA A 846 40.71 0.82 9.55
CA ALA A 846 41.50 1.58 10.53
C ALA A 846 42.63 0.75 11.18
N GLY A 847 42.67 -0.57 10.96
CA GLY A 847 43.65 -1.47 11.56
C GLY A 847 43.48 -1.71 13.07
N ARG A 848 42.38 -1.22 13.66
CA ARG A 848 42.06 -1.38 15.09
C ARG A 848 40.88 -2.33 15.29
N THR A 849 40.92 -3.08 16.38
CA THR A 849 39.82 -3.95 16.83
C THR A 849 39.27 -3.43 18.14
N LEU A 850 37.94 -3.32 18.22
CA LEU A 850 37.20 -2.79 19.36
C LEU A 850 36.27 -3.86 19.94
N VAL A 851 35.90 -3.68 21.21
CA VAL A 851 34.92 -4.53 21.91
C VAL A 851 33.68 -3.71 22.21
N ALA A 852 32.51 -4.20 21.83
CA ALA A 852 31.23 -3.57 22.11
C ALA A 852 30.27 -4.56 22.79
N SER A 853 29.43 -4.06 23.69
CA SER A 853 28.31 -4.85 24.19
C SER A 853 27.26 -5.04 23.11
N ALA A 854 26.42 -6.06 23.22
CA ALA A 854 25.31 -6.24 22.28
C ALA A 854 24.32 -5.05 22.26
N LYS A 855 24.20 -4.29 23.34
CA LYS A 855 23.32 -3.12 23.42
C LYS A 855 23.86 -1.92 22.64
N ASP A 856 25.16 -1.90 22.39
CA ASP A 856 25.86 -0.82 21.70
C ASP A 856 25.91 -1.04 20.19
N ILE A 857 25.55 -2.22 19.70
CA ILE A 857 25.34 -2.49 18.27
C ILE A 857 24.05 -1.83 17.84
N LEU A 858 24.12 -0.76 17.05
CA LEU A 858 22.97 0.06 16.72
C LEU A 858 22.13 -0.61 15.61
N PHE A 859 22.73 -0.80 14.44
CA PHE A 859 22.04 -1.37 13.29
C PHE A 859 23.04 -1.92 12.26
N LYS A 860 22.53 -2.79 11.40
CA LYS A 860 23.28 -3.44 10.32
C LYS A 860 23.15 -2.63 9.02
N PHE A 861 24.21 -2.59 8.22
CA PHE A 861 24.20 -1.95 6.90
C PHE A 861 24.90 -2.83 5.86
N ASN A 862 24.83 -2.44 4.58
CA ASN A 862 25.53 -3.11 3.49
C ASN A 862 26.76 -2.32 3.04
N ALA A 863 27.88 -3.01 2.87
CA ALA A 863 29.08 -2.48 2.25
C ALA A 863 29.46 -3.33 1.03
N GLN A 864 29.91 -2.66 -0.04
CA GLN A 864 30.42 -3.31 -1.26
C GLN A 864 31.90 -3.00 -1.42
N HIS A 865 32.70 -4.01 -1.77
CA HIS A 865 34.12 -3.81 -2.03
C HIS A 865 34.33 -2.89 -3.24
N ASP A 866 35.33 -2.00 -3.19
CA ASP A 866 35.66 -1.10 -4.29
C ASP A 866 36.42 -1.81 -5.43
N CYS A 867 35.75 -2.76 -6.08
CA CYS A 867 36.33 -3.58 -7.13
C CYS A 867 36.82 -2.76 -8.33
N HIS A 868 36.17 -1.61 -8.59
CA HIS A 868 36.53 -0.72 -9.69
C HIS A 868 37.92 -0.10 -9.47
N HIS A 869 38.20 0.38 -8.25
CA HIS A 869 39.50 0.92 -7.88
C HIS A 869 40.55 -0.18 -7.76
N CYS A 870 40.25 -1.26 -7.04
CA CYS A 870 41.20 -2.33 -6.72
C CYS A 870 41.46 -3.31 -7.88
N LYS A 871 40.76 -3.16 -9.01
CA LYS A 871 40.90 -4.01 -10.23
C LYS A 871 40.88 -5.51 -9.93
N CYS A 872 39.88 -5.94 -9.16
CA CYS A 872 39.77 -7.31 -8.66
C CYS A 872 39.63 -8.34 -9.79
N PRO A 873 40.45 -9.41 -9.82
CA PRO A 873 40.38 -10.44 -10.85
C PRO A 873 39.22 -11.41 -10.64
N PHE A 874 38.88 -12.15 -11.69
CA PHE A 874 38.02 -13.32 -11.58
C PHE A 874 38.84 -14.57 -11.24
N THR A 875 38.30 -15.41 -10.37
CA THR A 875 38.84 -16.72 -10.03
C THR A 875 37.77 -17.79 -10.11
N ASP A 876 38.17 -19.02 -10.43
CA ASP A 876 37.26 -20.16 -10.41
C ASP A 876 37.29 -20.84 -9.04
N VAL A 877 36.13 -20.90 -8.40
CA VAL A 877 35.95 -21.61 -7.12
C VAL A 877 35.06 -22.82 -7.30
N ALA A 878 35.15 -23.78 -6.38
CA ALA A 878 34.29 -24.95 -6.38
C ALA A 878 32.80 -24.53 -6.41
N GLY A 879 32.05 -25.14 -7.32
CA GLY A 879 30.63 -24.89 -7.51
C GLY A 879 29.78 -25.31 -6.32
N PRO A 880 28.51 -24.89 -6.27
CA PRO A 880 27.62 -25.23 -5.17
C PRO A 880 27.42 -26.75 -5.07
N ARG A 881 27.09 -27.23 -3.87
CA ARG A 881 26.69 -28.63 -3.69
C ARG A 881 25.45 -28.92 -4.52
N GLN A 882 25.52 -29.92 -5.39
CA GLN A 882 24.39 -30.42 -6.18
C GLN A 882 23.90 -31.72 -5.54
N GLU A 883 22.58 -31.84 -5.31
CA GLU A 883 21.98 -33.03 -4.68
C GLU A 883 22.64 -33.44 -3.35
N ARG A 884 23.08 -32.45 -2.57
CA ARG A 884 23.85 -32.62 -1.32
C ARG A 884 25.25 -33.23 -1.51
N GLN A 885 25.76 -33.40 -2.72
CA GLN A 885 27.14 -33.80 -3.02
C GLN A 885 28.00 -32.60 -3.42
N ALA A 886 29.31 -32.66 -3.19
CA ALA A 886 30.23 -31.63 -3.70
C ALA A 886 30.29 -31.73 -5.23
N SER A 887 30.09 -30.62 -5.93
CA SER A 887 30.18 -30.60 -7.39
C SER A 887 31.64 -30.45 -7.83
N LYS A 888 31.99 -31.09 -8.96
CA LYS A 888 33.27 -30.85 -9.66
C LYS A 888 33.22 -29.63 -10.58
N LEU A 889 32.02 -29.09 -10.82
CA LEU A 889 31.84 -27.88 -11.61
C LEU A 889 32.46 -26.71 -10.84
N THR A 890 33.12 -25.81 -11.55
CA THR A 890 33.59 -24.54 -11.01
C THR A 890 32.56 -23.45 -11.28
N ARG A 891 32.63 -22.39 -10.49
CA ARG A 891 31.92 -21.14 -10.75
C ARG A 891 32.94 -20.00 -10.72
N ARG A 892 32.78 -19.06 -11.63
CA ARG A 892 33.60 -17.85 -11.68
C ARG A 892 33.09 -16.86 -10.64
N VAL A 893 33.99 -16.32 -9.82
CA VAL A 893 33.69 -15.31 -8.80
C VAL A 893 34.75 -14.21 -8.81
N VAL A 894 34.37 -13.01 -8.38
CA VAL A 894 35.33 -11.92 -8.16
C VAL A 894 36.16 -12.26 -6.91
N SER A 895 37.48 -12.27 -7.05
CA SER A 895 38.41 -12.35 -5.93
C SER A 895 38.88 -10.95 -5.59
N HIS A 896 38.53 -10.44 -4.41
CA HIS A 896 38.88 -9.09 -4.01
C HIS A 896 40.40 -8.93 -3.80
N ASN A 897 41.00 -7.92 -4.43
CA ASN A 897 42.34 -7.45 -4.13
C ASN A 897 42.23 -6.48 -2.95
N GLU A 898 42.99 -6.73 -1.88
CA GLU A 898 43.06 -5.87 -0.67
C GLU A 898 41.71 -5.73 0.07
N ASP A 899 41.71 -5.90 1.39
CA ASP A 899 40.46 -5.95 2.20
C ASP A 899 40.20 -4.63 2.95
N ASP A 900 40.66 -3.51 2.40
CA ASP A 900 40.82 -2.26 3.16
C ASP A 900 39.89 -1.13 2.72
N ARG A 901 39.19 -1.28 1.58
CA ARG A 901 38.40 -0.21 0.95
C ARG A 901 37.03 -0.69 0.46
N TYR A 902 35.98 -0.06 0.97
CA TYR A 902 34.59 -0.41 0.70
C TYR A 902 33.73 0.83 0.46
N HIS A 903 32.67 0.71 -0.33
CA HIS A 903 31.59 1.68 -0.42
C HIS A 903 30.55 1.38 0.65
N LEU A 904 30.15 2.39 1.43
CA LEU A 904 28.94 2.33 2.23
C LEU A 904 27.74 2.42 1.29
N ASN A 905 26.98 1.34 1.13
CA ASN A 905 25.93 1.28 0.10
C ASN A 905 24.73 2.17 0.47
N MET A 906 24.69 3.38 -0.11
CA MET A 906 23.61 4.35 0.09
C MET A 906 22.31 4.02 -0.65
N HIS A 907 22.33 3.00 -1.53
CA HIS A 907 21.17 2.48 -2.26
C HIS A 907 20.50 1.30 -1.52
N GLY A 908 21.08 0.82 -0.41
CA GLY A 908 20.47 -0.23 0.40
C GLY A 908 19.12 0.22 0.95
N LEU A 909 18.07 -0.59 0.75
CA LEU A 909 16.71 -0.27 1.24
C LEU A 909 16.61 -0.48 2.76
N HIS A 910 17.35 -1.48 3.27
CA HIS A 910 17.34 -1.84 4.68
C HIS A 910 18.13 -0.80 5.49
N ASN A 911 17.54 -0.31 6.59
CA ASN A 911 18.15 0.70 7.47
C ASN A 911 18.61 2.00 6.78
N ALA A 912 18.09 2.34 5.59
CA ALA A 912 18.44 3.55 4.84
C ALA A 912 18.29 4.84 5.68
N HIS A 913 17.20 4.93 6.43
CA HIS A 913 16.90 6.01 7.38
C HIS A 913 17.95 6.13 8.49
N LEU A 914 18.35 5.02 9.12
CA LEU A 914 19.36 5.02 10.18
C LEU A 914 20.75 5.40 9.68
N ILE A 915 21.13 4.96 8.47
CA ILE A 915 22.39 5.38 7.85
C ILE A 915 22.39 6.90 7.67
N ARG A 916 21.31 7.46 7.11
CA ARG A 916 21.21 8.91 6.86
C ARG A 916 21.10 9.76 8.12
N GLU A 917 20.55 9.22 9.20
CA GLU A 917 20.56 9.85 10.53
C GLU A 917 21.93 9.81 11.21
N THR A 918 22.74 8.78 10.92
CA THR A 918 24.05 8.58 11.55
C THR A 918 25.14 9.40 10.87
N LEU A 919 25.06 9.56 9.55
CA LEU A 919 26.06 10.28 8.78
C LEU A 919 25.81 11.80 8.80
N PRO A 920 26.89 12.61 8.69
CA PRO A 920 26.78 14.02 8.42
C PRO A 920 25.93 14.32 7.18
N ARG A 921 25.25 15.46 7.19
CA ARG A 921 24.28 15.82 6.16
C ARG A 921 24.92 15.99 4.78
N GLU A 922 26.17 16.45 4.74
CA GLU A 922 26.97 16.65 3.54
C GLU A 922 27.18 15.34 2.76
N LEU A 923 27.16 14.20 3.46
CA LEU A 923 27.31 12.86 2.87
C LEU A 923 25.98 12.24 2.44
N THR A 924 24.85 12.81 2.82
CA THR A 924 23.52 12.18 2.67
C THR A 924 22.54 13.01 1.86
N ALA A 925 22.77 14.32 1.73
CA ALA A 925 21.94 15.21 0.93
C ALA A 925 21.97 14.81 -0.55
N PRO A 926 20.80 14.59 -1.17
CA PRO A 926 20.72 14.46 -2.62
C PRO A 926 21.01 15.81 -3.25
N GLU A 927 21.70 15.78 -4.38
CA GLU A 927 22.08 16.98 -5.14
C GLU A 927 21.29 17.00 -6.45
N PRO A 928 20.61 18.11 -6.80
CA PRO A 928 19.88 18.22 -8.06
C PRO A 928 20.80 18.01 -9.28
N CYS A 929 20.30 17.27 -10.27
CA CYS A 929 21.01 17.01 -11.52
C CYS A 929 21.30 18.31 -12.29
N PHE A 930 20.40 19.28 -12.20
CA PHE A 930 20.51 20.59 -12.82
C PHE A 930 20.25 21.70 -11.81
N SER A 931 20.95 22.83 -11.96
CA SER A 931 20.66 24.05 -11.20
C SER A 931 19.42 24.79 -11.71
N ASP A 932 19.13 24.67 -13.01
CA ASP A 932 17.93 25.22 -13.67
C ASP A 932 17.26 24.11 -14.51
N CYS A 933 16.39 23.35 -13.85
CA CYS A 933 15.63 22.28 -14.50
C CYS A 933 14.71 22.85 -15.61
N ARG A 934 14.10 24.03 -15.43
CA ARG A 934 13.17 24.57 -16.43
C ARG A 934 13.86 24.84 -17.76
N SER A 935 15.03 25.47 -17.73
CA SER A 935 15.82 25.71 -18.93
C SER A 935 16.16 24.40 -19.65
N LYS A 936 16.57 23.36 -18.90
CA LYS A 936 16.87 22.04 -19.47
C LYS A 936 15.65 21.33 -20.05
N HIS A 937 14.48 21.45 -19.41
CA HIS A 937 13.26 20.86 -19.95
C HIS A 937 12.87 21.52 -21.28
N ASN A 938 13.05 22.85 -21.41
CA ASN A 938 12.81 23.56 -22.67
C ASN A 938 13.80 23.11 -23.76
N GLU A 939 15.06 22.86 -23.42
CA GLU A 939 16.07 22.30 -24.35
C GLU A 939 15.64 20.92 -24.88
N PHE A 940 15.22 20.02 -24.00
CA PHE A 940 14.70 18.70 -24.39
C PHE A 940 13.42 18.80 -25.22
N ALA A 941 12.49 19.68 -24.84
CA ALA A 941 11.26 19.92 -25.58
C ALA A 941 11.55 20.46 -27.00
N ALA A 942 12.51 21.37 -27.15
CA ALA A 942 12.94 21.86 -28.46
C ALA A 942 13.47 20.72 -29.36
N ALA A 943 14.35 19.87 -28.84
CA ALA A 943 14.86 18.71 -29.56
C ALA A 943 13.76 17.70 -29.93
N LEU A 944 12.75 17.55 -29.07
CA LEU A 944 11.58 16.71 -29.33
C LEU A 944 10.68 17.30 -30.43
N ARG A 945 10.48 18.62 -30.50
CA ARG A 945 9.70 19.24 -31.59
C ARG A 945 10.35 19.01 -32.96
N GLU A 946 11.67 18.94 -33.02
CA GLU A 946 12.41 18.63 -34.26
C GLU A 946 12.33 17.14 -34.62
N THR A 947 12.60 16.26 -33.65
CA THR A 947 12.75 14.81 -33.91
C THR A 947 11.45 14.01 -33.80
N GLY A 948 10.48 14.54 -33.05
CA GLY A 948 9.20 13.91 -32.69
C GLY A 948 8.32 13.55 -33.89
N PRO A 949 8.07 14.46 -34.85
CA PRO A 949 7.28 14.15 -36.05
C PRO A 949 7.85 12.97 -36.84
N ALA A 950 9.16 12.91 -37.03
CA ALA A 950 9.84 11.82 -37.74
C ALA A 950 9.73 10.48 -36.98
N LYS A 951 9.99 10.49 -35.66
CA LYS A 951 9.84 9.29 -34.81
C LYS A 951 8.39 8.78 -34.76
N ARG A 952 7.40 9.68 -34.74
CA ARG A 952 5.97 9.31 -34.82
C ARG A 952 5.65 8.66 -36.16
N ALA A 953 6.11 9.23 -37.27
CA ALA A 953 5.92 8.65 -38.60
C ALA A 953 6.53 7.25 -38.70
N GLU A 954 7.74 7.04 -38.16
CA GLU A 954 8.38 5.73 -38.10
C GLU A 954 7.60 4.74 -37.23
N THR A 955 7.08 5.18 -36.09
CA THR A 955 6.26 4.35 -35.19
C THR A 955 4.95 3.94 -35.84
N VAL A 956 4.28 4.85 -36.54
CA VAL A 956 3.06 4.57 -37.32
C VAL A 956 3.37 3.55 -38.41
N ALA A 957 4.47 3.73 -39.15
CA ALA A 957 4.91 2.79 -40.18
C ALA A 957 5.20 1.39 -39.61
N LYS A 958 5.94 1.29 -38.50
CA LYS A 958 6.20 0.00 -37.80
C LYS A 958 4.92 -0.65 -37.29
N THR A 959 3.98 0.15 -36.77
CA THR A 959 2.69 -0.35 -36.28
C THR A 959 1.83 -0.89 -37.43
N GLN A 960 1.80 -0.17 -38.56
CA GLN A 960 1.11 -0.62 -39.77
C GLN A 960 1.74 -1.91 -40.32
N ALA A 961 3.08 -1.98 -40.40
CA ALA A 961 3.79 -3.18 -40.81
C ALA A 961 3.50 -4.37 -39.88
N THR A 962 3.47 -4.15 -38.56
CA THR A 962 3.14 -5.18 -37.57
C THR A 962 1.68 -5.63 -37.70
N LYS A 963 0.74 -4.71 -37.89
CA LYS A 963 -0.68 -5.04 -38.15
C LYS A 963 -0.85 -5.86 -39.41
N GLN A 964 -0.14 -5.51 -40.49
CA GLN A 964 -0.14 -6.26 -41.74
C GLN A 964 0.45 -7.66 -41.55
N ARG A 965 1.57 -7.79 -40.82
CA ARG A 965 2.16 -9.10 -40.47
C ARG A 965 1.19 -9.96 -39.66
N ASN A 966 0.62 -9.42 -38.58
CA ASN A 966 -0.34 -10.16 -37.75
C ASN A 966 -1.61 -10.55 -38.54
N LYS A 967 -2.05 -9.71 -39.48
CA LYS A 967 -3.17 -10.03 -40.39
C LYS A 967 -2.79 -11.20 -41.31
N ARG A 968 -1.58 -11.20 -41.87
CA ARG A 968 -1.05 -12.29 -42.70
C ARG A 968 -0.93 -13.59 -41.89
N ASP A 969 -0.30 -13.54 -40.72
CA ASP A 969 -0.14 -14.70 -39.83
C ASP A 969 -1.48 -15.28 -39.39
N LYS A 970 -2.50 -14.44 -39.20
CA LYS A 970 -3.88 -14.87 -38.88
C LYS A 970 -4.55 -15.56 -40.08
N VAL A 971 -4.34 -15.06 -41.29
CA VAL A 971 -4.85 -15.67 -42.53
C VAL A 971 -4.15 -17.00 -42.79
N GLU A 972 -2.83 -17.09 -42.59
CA GLU A 972 -2.06 -18.33 -42.74
C GLU A 972 -2.45 -19.38 -41.68
N LYS A 973 -2.71 -18.97 -40.44
CA LYS A 973 -3.24 -19.88 -39.40
C LYS A 973 -4.64 -20.39 -39.71
N LEU A 974 -5.51 -19.56 -40.28
CA LEU A 974 -6.87 -19.95 -40.69
C LEU A 974 -6.82 -20.91 -41.89
N ALA A 975 -5.95 -20.65 -42.87
CA ALA A 975 -5.73 -21.54 -44.01
C ALA A 975 -5.17 -22.90 -43.59
N GLY A 976 -4.17 -22.92 -42.70
CA GLY A 976 -3.61 -24.16 -42.16
C GLY A 976 -4.52 -24.93 -41.20
N ALA A 977 -5.56 -24.28 -40.63
CA ALA A 977 -6.60 -24.98 -39.87
C ALA A 977 -7.64 -25.63 -40.81
N GLN A 978 -8.00 -24.96 -41.91
CA GLN A 978 -8.86 -25.52 -42.96
C GLN A 978 -8.23 -26.74 -43.66
N GLU A 979 -6.92 -26.74 -43.90
CA GLU A 979 -6.21 -27.89 -44.48
C GLU A 979 -6.12 -29.10 -43.53
N ARG A 980 -6.27 -28.89 -42.21
CA ARG A 980 -6.21 -29.97 -41.20
C ARG A 980 -7.58 -30.55 -40.83
N GLY A 981 -8.67 -30.06 -41.40
CA GLY A 981 -10.02 -30.56 -41.14
C GLY A 981 -10.47 -30.40 -39.68
N GLU A 982 -9.87 -29.47 -38.93
CA GLU A 982 -10.29 -29.14 -37.58
C GLU A 982 -11.52 -28.22 -37.66
N ASP A 983 -12.68 -28.73 -37.28
CA ASP A 983 -13.92 -27.97 -37.25
C ASP A 983 -13.85 -26.93 -36.12
N ILE A 984 -13.70 -25.66 -36.48
CA ILE A 984 -13.66 -24.54 -35.54
C ILE A 984 -15.08 -23.99 -35.43
N SER A 985 -15.87 -24.57 -34.53
CA SER A 985 -17.08 -23.96 -33.98
C SER A 985 -16.79 -23.20 -32.70
#